data_AF-C5C3D3-F1
#
_entry.id   AF-C5C3D3-F1
#
_cell.length_a   1.000
_cell.length_b   1.000
_cell.length_c   1.000
_cell.angle_alpha   90.00
_cell.angle_beta   90.00
_cell.angle_gamma   90.00
#
_symmetry.space_group_name_H-M   'P 1'
#
loop_
_entity.id
_entity.type
_entity.pdbx_description
1 polymer ?
#
loop_
_entity_poly.entity_id
_entity_poly.type
_entity_poly.pdbx_seq_one_letter_code
_entity_poly.pdbx_strand_id
1 'polypeptide(L)'
;MAHPGTDGHPELTCGIGEWDADAYGNHRIVVQVHETAPCVRVLVPWRRHDADHERVDTWVVAAGGRRVRNVVRGRIDADAGELAFEPIDGAGVYYVYYLPYSLTGSAHYPQGVYRTVTATADPAWVHRIGLRSPDEWPSLPIATAVGYEARSEIDSFAPMGFAATAAERRAIAERGQDAPFVLFPDDSRYPFGRGAYLPARWARAEPGAPLRLDADRGAFRTFQVGVWALRDLSDVEVELGGLPFPSRHLTGGGIDARGRRFTSALPTTAGTARSVWIGVEVPADADPGERSGRITITTAGHSQHVDVTFEVADRVVTDGGVATDPMARLGWLDSTTGHDDEVIAPFVPVRRDGDVLQILGRTVEVGPNGLPSGLGSSFTPEVTAVGHPRRELLAGPITLDTGTHVRWGPLAYEQPGPARVTWQLAGQGAGLRLEVDGELEADGCLQVRIVVHADADLRLDDVSLIVPLRRDVARYLMGLGEIGQSCPDSLDWAWQVATANQDALWLGDTNAGVQVSWRDQHYRRPLNTNYYTEQPLLEPESWSNGGSGGVRLRSDAEVRTLTAFSGPLELPAGGSRTFDVRLLLTPFKPLTPAQHLTERYFHAFDDPAAVADYGGNVVNLHHATPVNPYINDPMRAEAELRALVDEAHRRGQRVKVYDTVRELTRHVPELAALVALDHEVLAAGPGGGHPWLQEHLPGDHVPGWVAPNVDDVAVVTTGDSRWHNVYVRSVEHLAEHVGIDGLYLDDVAFDRTAMKRLRRVLARHRPDPLVDLHSANQFNASDGYASSANLYLELMPYLDRLWLGEYVDYEGTDPAYWLVEVSGIPFGLMGEMLQDGGNPWRGMVFGMTARAPAVDNRPLWTAWDRLGLTGMTMTGWWSADTPVLTDRDDVLATTFAGDGDAVIALASWASEPCEVSLALDGVLPGLPPDEMTISAPEIAGFQPAARYRIGEPIPIAPGRGRLLHLHAASDPAAARA
;
A
#
# COMPACT_ATOMS: atom_id res chain seq x y z
N MET A 1 44.26 -4.41 6.04
CA MET A 1 44.17 -3.92 4.65
C MET A 1 43.83 -5.11 3.79
N ALA A 2 42.59 -5.22 3.33
CA ALA A 2 42.17 -6.28 2.42
C ALA A 2 42.73 -5.98 1.02
N HIS A 3 43.22 -6.99 0.31
CA HIS A 3 43.61 -6.86 -1.10
C HIS A 3 42.40 -6.42 -1.95
N PRO A 4 42.58 -5.66 -3.05
CA PRO A 4 41.53 -5.48 -4.04
C PRO A 4 41.13 -6.86 -4.57
N GLY A 5 39.94 -7.32 -4.19
CA GLY A 5 39.40 -8.65 -4.47
C GLY A 5 38.11 -8.56 -5.30
N THR A 6 37.55 -9.71 -5.64
CA THR A 6 36.31 -9.86 -6.43
C THR A 6 35.07 -9.24 -5.77
N ASP A 7 35.16 -8.88 -4.49
CA ASP A 7 34.05 -8.44 -3.64
C ASP A 7 34.02 -6.92 -3.41
N GLY A 8 34.83 -6.14 -4.13
CA GLY A 8 34.93 -4.69 -3.98
C GLY A 8 35.21 -3.95 -5.29
N HIS A 9 35.74 -2.73 -5.18
CA HIS A 9 36.12 -1.92 -6.32
C HIS A 9 37.26 -2.60 -7.10
N PRO A 10 37.24 -2.60 -8.44
CA PRO A 10 38.17 -3.42 -9.20
C PRO A 10 39.65 -2.95 -9.13
N GLU A 11 39.91 -1.68 -8.84
CA GLU A 11 41.26 -1.10 -8.69
C GLU A 11 41.60 -0.62 -7.26
N LEU A 12 40.61 -0.51 -6.37
CA LEU A 12 40.74 0.27 -5.14
C LEU A 12 40.30 -0.56 -3.94
N THR A 13 40.87 -0.26 -2.78
CA THR A 13 40.36 -0.85 -1.53
C THR A 13 39.06 -0.15 -1.14
N CYS A 14 37.99 -0.91 -0.90
CA CYS A 14 36.72 -0.34 -0.43
C CYS A 14 36.74 -0.15 1.10
N GLY A 15 36.07 0.90 1.55
CA GLY A 15 35.80 1.16 2.96
C GLY A 15 34.58 2.05 3.15
N ILE A 16 34.25 2.33 4.41
CA ILE A 16 33.27 3.33 4.81
C ILE A 16 34.03 4.48 5.45
N GLY A 17 33.66 5.73 5.15
CA GLY A 17 34.26 6.89 5.79
C GLY A 17 33.22 7.83 6.38
N GLU A 18 33.71 8.81 7.14
CA GLU A 18 32.89 9.77 7.88
C GLU A 18 33.09 11.18 7.31
N TRP A 19 31.99 11.80 6.86
CA TRP A 19 31.92 13.19 6.39
C TRP A 19 30.45 13.65 6.31
N ASP A 20 30.25 14.95 6.06
CA ASP A 20 28.95 15.54 5.79
C ASP A 20 28.49 15.21 4.35
N ALA A 21 27.65 14.19 4.19
CA ALA A 21 27.16 13.74 2.89
C ALA A 21 26.32 14.80 2.16
N ASP A 22 25.60 15.66 2.89
CA ASP A 22 24.81 16.75 2.29
C ASP A 22 25.71 17.84 1.67
N ALA A 23 26.93 17.97 2.20
CA ALA A 23 27.93 18.87 1.64
C ALA A 23 28.72 18.24 0.49
N TYR A 24 29.11 16.98 0.60
CA TYR A 24 30.13 16.36 -0.26
C TYR A 24 29.64 15.20 -1.16
N GLY A 25 28.40 14.73 -1.00
CA GLY A 25 27.86 13.55 -1.68
C GLY A 25 28.15 12.24 -0.94
N ASN A 26 27.69 11.12 -1.51
CA ASN A 26 27.76 9.79 -0.90
C ASN A 26 29.11 9.07 -1.09
N HIS A 27 29.98 9.59 -1.96
CA HIS A 27 31.14 8.85 -2.46
C HIS A 27 32.42 9.68 -2.50
N ARG A 28 33.55 9.07 -2.11
CA ARG A 28 34.89 9.66 -2.29
C ARG A 28 35.96 8.65 -2.67
N ILE A 29 36.99 9.14 -3.34
CA ILE A 29 38.21 8.40 -3.65
C ILE A 29 39.37 8.94 -2.82
N VAL A 30 40.05 8.07 -2.10
CA VAL A 30 41.24 8.38 -1.31
C VAL A 30 42.45 8.44 -2.24
N VAL A 31 43.17 9.55 -2.23
CA VAL A 31 44.33 9.84 -3.08
C VAL A 31 45.56 10.10 -2.21
N GLN A 32 46.63 9.35 -2.48
CA GLN A 32 47.94 9.54 -1.87
C GLN A 32 48.82 10.43 -2.76
N VAL A 33 49.22 11.58 -2.22
CA VAL A 33 50.26 12.44 -2.78
C VAL A 33 51.60 12.05 -2.15
N HIS A 34 52.56 11.65 -2.99
CA HIS A 34 53.82 11.07 -2.52
C HIS A 34 54.91 12.11 -2.22
N GLU A 35 54.88 13.25 -2.91
CA GLU A 35 55.86 14.31 -2.76
C GLU A 35 55.21 15.70 -2.87
N THR A 36 55.83 16.69 -2.22
CA THR A 36 55.36 18.08 -2.30
C THR A 36 55.72 18.66 -3.67
N ALA A 37 54.71 19.06 -4.43
CA ALA A 37 54.85 19.68 -5.74
C ALA A 37 53.86 20.86 -5.90
N PRO A 38 54.12 21.83 -6.79
CA PRO A 38 53.20 22.94 -7.02
C PRO A 38 51.90 22.52 -7.72
N CYS A 39 51.89 21.34 -8.34
CA CYS A 39 50.73 20.68 -8.93
C CYS A 39 51.01 19.18 -9.02
N VAL A 40 49.99 18.36 -8.80
CA VAL A 40 50.05 16.90 -9.00
C VAL A 40 48.90 16.47 -9.89
N ARG A 41 49.08 15.34 -10.58
CA ARG A 41 48.08 14.71 -11.42
C ARG A 41 47.64 13.37 -10.84
N VAL A 42 46.34 13.10 -10.84
CA VAL A 42 45.77 11.81 -10.42
C VAL A 42 44.80 11.31 -11.48
N LEU A 43 44.83 10.00 -11.72
CA LEU A 43 43.78 9.28 -12.45
C LEU A 43 42.89 8.57 -11.41
N VAL A 44 41.60 8.88 -11.43
CA VAL A 44 40.59 8.40 -10.49
C VAL A 44 39.73 7.36 -11.19
N PRO A 45 39.93 6.05 -10.94
CA PRO A 45 39.12 5.00 -11.55
C PRO A 45 37.80 4.88 -10.79
N TRP A 46 36.80 5.71 -11.09
CA TRP A 46 35.53 5.72 -10.34
C TRP A 46 34.46 4.77 -10.87
N ARG A 47 34.61 4.28 -12.12
CA ARG A 47 33.67 3.34 -12.77
C ARG A 47 32.19 3.72 -12.66
N ARG A 48 31.85 4.89 -13.19
CA ARG A 48 30.54 5.53 -13.12
C ARG A 48 29.55 4.94 -14.15
N HIS A 49 28.28 4.87 -13.76
CA HIS A 49 27.15 4.52 -14.61
C HIS A 49 26.06 5.61 -14.67
N ASP A 50 26.28 6.75 -14.00
CA ASP A 50 25.38 7.89 -14.09
C ASP A 50 25.43 8.59 -15.45
N ALA A 51 24.30 9.17 -15.85
CA ALA A 51 24.19 10.00 -17.06
C ALA A 51 24.89 11.35 -16.86
N ASP A 52 25.35 11.97 -17.96
CA ASP A 52 25.96 13.31 -17.97
C ASP A 52 27.13 13.49 -16.97
N HIS A 53 27.92 12.44 -16.74
CA HIS A 53 29.01 12.42 -15.74
C HIS A 53 30.03 13.55 -15.91
N GLU A 54 30.21 14.06 -17.12
CA GLU A 54 31.07 15.20 -17.44
C GLU A 54 30.54 16.53 -16.88
N ARG A 55 29.23 16.62 -16.60
CA ARG A 55 28.54 17.82 -16.09
C ARG A 55 28.47 17.87 -14.56
N VAL A 56 28.65 16.73 -13.89
CA VAL A 56 28.64 16.62 -12.43
C VAL A 56 29.98 17.06 -11.85
N ASP A 57 29.95 17.85 -10.77
CA ASP A 57 31.14 18.43 -10.14
C ASP A 57 32.00 17.41 -9.40
N THR A 58 33.27 17.77 -9.13
CA THR A 58 34.21 16.92 -8.38
C THR A 58 35.07 17.80 -7.47
N TRP A 59 35.15 17.48 -6.19
CA TRP A 59 35.84 18.31 -5.20
C TRP A 59 37.05 17.60 -4.60
N VAL A 60 38.18 18.29 -4.55
CA VAL A 60 39.39 17.80 -3.87
C VAL A 60 39.51 18.46 -2.51
N VAL A 61 39.70 17.66 -1.46
CA VAL A 61 39.80 18.11 -0.07
C VAL A 61 41.04 17.48 0.55
N ALA A 62 41.90 18.28 1.17
CA ALA A 62 43.03 17.76 1.92
C ALA A 62 42.57 17.03 3.18
N ALA A 63 43.36 16.09 3.72
CA ALA A 63 42.98 15.33 4.91
C ALA A 63 42.58 16.19 6.12
N GLY A 64 43.12 17.40 6.24
CA GLY A 64 42.72 18.38 7.26
C GLY A 64 41.36 19.07 7.04
N GLY A 65 40.58 18.65 6.04
CA GLY A 65 39.24 19.20 5.71
C GLY A 65 39.26 20.45 4.84
N ARG A 66 40.44 20.95 4.45
CA ARG A 66 40.55 22.15 3.60
C ARG A 66 40.27 21.81 2.14
N ARG A 67 39.27 22.46 1.54
CA ARG A 67 38.97 22.34 0.10
C ARG A 67 40.08 22.95 -0.74
N VAL A 68 40.60 22.18 -1.70
CA VAL A 68 41.52 22.65 -2.72
C VAL A 68 40.72 23.43 -3.77
N ARG A 69 41.08 24.69 -4.00
CA ARG A 69 40.44 25.56 -5.01
C ARG A 69 41.08 25.39 -6.39
N ASN A 70 42.40 25.23 -6.42
CA ASN A 70 43.16 25.00 -7.65
C ASN A 70 43.06 23.54 -8.07
N VAL A 71 41.97 23.23 -8.79
CA VAL A 71 41.69 21.93 -9.40
C VAL A 71 41.29 22.17 -10.86
N VAL A 72 41.94 21.46 -11.78
CA VAL A 72 41.58 21.45 -13.21
C VAL A 72 41.19 20.03 -13.59
N ARG A 73 40.08 19.91 -14.32
CA ARG A 73 39.52 18.65 -14.82
C ARG A 73 40.06 18.38 -16.22
N GLY A 74 40.63 17.20 -16.40
CA GLY A 74 41.17 16.72 -17.68
C GLY A 74 40.12 15.89 -18.39
N ARG A 75 40.49 14.69 -18.83
CA ARG A 75 39.51 13.73 -19.34
C ARG A 75 38.63 13.22 -18.20
N ILE A 76 37.33 13.44 -18.32
CA ILE A 76 36.30 12.90 -17.44
C ILE A 76 35.42 12.00 -18.31
N ASP A 77 35.44 10.70 -18.05
CA ASP A 77 34.58 9.73 -18.71
C ASP A 77 33.99 8.74 -17.68
N ALA A 78 33.16 7.81 -18.13
CA ALA A 78 32.55 6.80 -17.25
C ALA A 78 33.60 5.89 -16.58
N ASP A 79 34.72 5.61 -17.23
CA ASP A 79 35.72 4.68 -16.73
C ASP A 79 36.57 5.36 -15.63
N ALA A 80 37.03 6.59 -15.89
CA ALA A 80 37.90 7.33 -14.98
C ALA A 80 37.86 8.86 -15.15
N GLY A 81 38.35 9.57 -14.14
CA GLY A 81 38.58 11.01 -14.16
C GLY A 81 40.05 11.38 -13.98
N GLU A 82 40.59 12.21 -14.88
CA GLU A 82 41.92 12.79 -14.74
C GLU A 82 41.82 14.19 -14.11
N LEU A 83 42.49 14.40 -12.99
CA LEU A 83 42.49 15.67 -12.26
C LEU A 83 43.93 16.17 -12.06
N ALA A 84 44.14 17.48 -12.22
CA ALA A 84 45.35 18.18 -11.82
C ALA A 84 45.02 19.15 -10.69
N PHE A 85 45.70 19.08 -9.54
CA PHE A 85 45.39 19.94 -8.39
C PHE A 85 46.62 20.40 -7.62
N GLU A 86 46.48 21.52 -6.91
CA GLU A 86 47.49 22.05 -5.98
C GLU A 86 47.41 21.31 -4.63
N PRO A 87 48.45 20.54 -4.24
CA PRO A 87 48.46 19.87 -2.93
C PRO A 87 48.79 20.87 -1.82
N ILE A 88 47.78 21.63 -1.36
CA ILE A 88 47.90 22.74 -0.39
C ILE A 88 48.43 22.37 1.00
N ASP A 89 48.53 21.07 1.31
CA ASP A 89 49.04 20.48 2.56
C ASP A 89 50.37 19.74 2.32
N GLY A 90 50.90 19.76 1.09
CA GLY A 90 52.08 19.00 0.68
C GLY A 90 51.79 17.53 0.41
N ALA A 91 52.81 16.67 0.58
CA ALA A 91 52.63 15.22 0.52
C ALA A 91 51.68 14.72 1.62
N GLY A 92 50.78 13.78 1.30
CA GLY A 92 49.78 13.30 2.23
C GLY A 92 48.52 12.76 1.55
N VAL A 93 47.47 12.57 2.36
CA VAL A 93 46.18 12.06 1.90
C VAL A 93 45.28 13.22 1.48
N TYR A 94 44.61 13.01 0.35
CA TYR A 94 43.58 13.86 -0.20
C TYR A 94 42.35 13.03 -0.52
N TYR A 95 41.18 13.65 -0.48
CA TYR A 95 39.91 13.03 -0.83
C TYR A 95 39.33 13.70 -2.06
N VAL A 96 38.95 12.89 -3.05
CA VAL A 96 38.24 13.31 -4.24
C VAL A 96 36.78 12.90 -4.07
N TYR A 97 35.92 13.86 -3.72
CA TYR A 97 34.48 13.66 -3.64
C TYR A 97 33.86 13.80 -5.03
N TYR A 98 32.98 12.89 -5.39
CA TYR A 98 32.25 12.88 -6.66
C TYR A 98 30.76 12.61 -6.43
N LEU A 99 29.92 12.97 -7.40
CA LEU A 99 28.46 13.04 -7.22
C LEU A 99 27.99 13.93 -6.05
N PRO A 100 28.60 15.12 -5.82
CA PRO A 100 28.09 16.01 -4.78
C PRO A 100 26.70 16.51 -5.16
N TYR A 101 25.74 16.47 -4.23
CA TYR A 101 24.36 16.88 -4.47
C TYR A 101 23.93 18.03 -3.56
N SER A 102 22.69 18.48 -3.77
CA SER A 102 21.90 19.27 -2.83
C SER A 102 20.48 18.72 -2.78
N LEU A 103 19.89 18.66 -1.59
CA LEU A 103 18.49 18.28 -1.42
C LEU A 103 17.59 19.52 -1.49
N THR A 104 16.50 19.40 -2.24
CA THR A 104 15.39 20.35 -2.29
C THR A 104 14.08 19.63 -1.93
N GLY A 105 12.98 20.35 -1.73
CA GLY A 105 11.71 19.73 -1.32
C GLY A 105 11.58 19.54 0.20
N SER A 106 10.58 18.75 0.62
CA SER A 106 10.37 18.43 2.03
C SER A 106 11.35 17.34 2.49
N ALA A 107 11.57 17.21 3.80
CA ALA A 107 12.43 16.16 4.34
C ALA A 107 11.90 14.74 4.06
N HIS A 108 10.59 14.60 3.84
CA HIS A 108 9.93 13.31 3.58
C HIS A 108 9.77 12.99 2.10
N TYR A 109 9.89 14.00 1.23
CA TYR A 109 9.91 13.84 -0.24
C TYR A 109 11.03 14.69 -0.85
N PRO A 110 12.31 14.40 -0.53
CA PRO A 110 13.43 15.20 -1.00
C PRO A 110 13.71 14.94 -2.49
N GLN A 111 14.20 15.98 -3.16
CA GLN A 111 14.66 15.95 -4.54
C GLN A 111 16.15 16.27 -4.58
N GLY A 112 16.95 15.23 -4.88
CA GLY A 112 18.41 15.33 -5.02
C GLY A 112 18.79 15.88 -6.39
N VAL A 113 19.61 16.95 -6.39
CA VAL A 113 20.15 17.54 -7.62
C VAL A 113 21.67 17.55 -7.53
N TYR A 114 22.35 16.87 -8.46
CA TYR A 114 23.81 16.89 -8.53
C TYR A 114 24.34 18.28 -8.92
N ARG A 115 25.41 18.69 -8.24
CA ARG A 115 26.04 19.99 -8.47
C ARG A 115 26.73 19.98 -9.83
N THR A 116 26.54 21.06 -10.58
CA THR A 116 27.18 21.25 -11.87
C THR A 116 28.62 21.76 -11.72
N VAL A 117 29.48 21.40 -12.66
CA VAL A 117 30.89 21.81 -12.70
C VAL A 117 31.06 23.31 -12.49
N THR A 118 31.91 23.70 -11.54
CA THR A 118 32.30 25.10 -11.32
C THR A 118 33.81 25.25 -11.44
N ALA A 119 34.28 26.15 -12.30
CA ALA A 119 35.70 26.47 -12.41
C ALA A 119 36.17 27.22 -11.15
N THR A 120 36.99 26.58 -10.31
CA THR A 120 37.51 27.17 -9.07
C THR A 120 38.99 27.53 -9.12
N ALA A 121 39.74 27.05 -10.11
CA ALA A 121 41.18 27.27 -10.22
C ALA A 121 41.49 28.72 -10.60
N ASP A 122 42.46 29.32 -9.91
CA ASP A 122 42.98 30.65 -10.23
C ASP A 122 43.64 30.61 -11.63
N PRO A 123 43.17 31.44 -12.59
CA PRO A 123 43.76 31.51 -13.92
C PRO A 123 45.27 31.78 -13.93
N ALA A 124 45.80 32.50 -12.93
CA ALA A 124 47.23 32.75 -12.80
C ALA A 124 48.00 31.48 -12.39
N TRP A 125 47.43 30.65 -11.52
CA TRP A 125 47.99 29.35 -11.17
C TRP A 125 47.96 28.40 -12.39
N VAL A 126 46.81 28.30 -13.07
CA VAL A 126 46.64 27.49 -14.29
C VAL A 126 47.69 27.87 -15.35
N HIS A 127 47.92 29.17 -15.56
CA HIS A 127 48.93 29.64 -16.51
C HIS A 127 50.36 29.29 -16.09
N ARG A 128 50.71 29.47 -14.81
CA ARG A 128 52.06 29.22 -14.27
C ARG A 128 52.43 27.75 -14.32
N ILE A 129 51.48 26.86 -14.08
CA ILE A 129 51.71 25.40 -14.12
C ILE A 129 51.69 24.87 -15.57
N GLY A 130 51.04 25.58 -16.50
CA GLY A 130 50.91 25.11 -17.88
C GLY A 130 49.81 24.05 -18.03
N LEU A 131 48.63 24.32 -17.46
CA LEU A 131 47.46 23.41 -17.56
C LEU A 131 46.51 23.84 -18.69
N ARG A 132 47.03 24.38 -19.79
CA ARG A 132 46.23 24.94 -20.89
C ARG A 132 45.73 23.88 -21.87
N SER A 133 46.49 22.79 -22.02
CA SER A 133 46.07 21.59 -22.75
C SER A 133 46.30 20.34 -21.89
N PRO A 134 45.38 19.36 -21.87
CA PRO A 134 45.60 18.04 -21.26
C PRO A 134 46.87 17.33 -21.75
N ASP A 135 47.34 17.62 -22.97
CA ASP A 135 48.56 17.03 -23.55
C ASP A 135 49.84 17.39 -22.76
N GLU A 136 49.82 18.46 -21.96
CA GLU A 136 50.95 18.93 -21.16
C GLU A 136 51.04 18.22 -19.79
N TRP A 137 49.95 17.56 -19.37
CA TRP A 137 49.78 16.96 -18.04
C TRP A 137 50.64 15.71 -17.76
N PRO A 138 51.04 14.88 -18.75
CA PRO A 138 51.91 13.73 -18.51
C PRO A 138 53.26 14.04 -17.84
N SER A 139 53.68 15.31 -17.85
CA SER A 139 54.91 15.79 -17.19
C SER A 139 54.76 16.10 -15.69
N LEU A 140 53.53 16.10 -15.16
CA LEU A 140 53.26 16.41 -13.75
C LEU A 140 53.58 15.22 -12.82
N PRO A 141 54.03 15.48 -11.57
CA PRO A 141 54.14 14.44 -10.55
C PRO A 141 52.80 13.71 -10.33
N ILE A 142 52.87 12.39 -10.14
CA ILE A 142 51.68 11.52 -10.07
C ILE A 142 51.29 11.29 -8.61
N ALA A 143 50.03 11.57 -8.29
CA ALA A 143 49.35 11.08 -7.10
C ALA A 143 48.57 9.80 -7.43
N THR A 144 48.35 8.94 -6.43
CA THR A 144 47.76 7.61 -6.64
C THR A 144 46.42 7.49 -5.95
N ALA A 145 45.37 7.07 -6.66
CA ALA A 145 44.12 6.63 -6.03
C ALA A 145 44.35 5.29 -5.31
N VAL A 146 44.02 5.21 -4.03
CA VAL A 146 44.32 4.05 -3.17
C VAL A 146 43.09 3.40 -2.54
N GLY A 147 41.97 4.12 -2.47
CA GLY A 147 40.73 3.59 -1.87
C GLY A 147 39.46 4.26 -2.40
N TYR A 148 38.35 3.53 -2.35
CA TYR A 148 36.99 4.03 -2.51
C TYR A 148 36.31 3.98 -1.14
N GLU A 149 35.68 5.07 -0.75
CA GLU A 149 34.90 5.14 0.48
C GLU A 149 33.49 5.64 0.19
N ALA A 150 32.50 4.93 0.72
CA ALA A 150 31.09 5.34 0.75
C ALA A 150 30.72 5.88 2.14
N ARG A 151 29.65 6.68 2.24
CA ARG A 151 29.20 7.21 3.55
C ARG A 151 28.64 6.11 4.47
N SER A 152 28.09 5.04 3.90
CA SER A 152 27.59 3.86 4.61
C SER A 152 27.63 2.62 3.70
N GLU A 153 27.38 1.43 4.27
CA GLU A 153 27.32 0.19 3.49
C GLU A 153 26.20 0.21 2.44
N ILE A 154 25.03 0.79 2.77
CA ILE A 154 23.88 0.81 1.85
C ILE A 154 24.06 1.79 0.70
N ASP A 155 24.89 2.83 0.87
CA ASP A 155 25.22 3.78 -0.20
C ASP A 155 26.42 3.30 -1.04
N SER A 156 27.04 2.18 -0.70
CA SER A 156 28.21 1.68 -1.42
C SER A 156 27.83 1.14 -2.80
N PHE A 157 28.60 1.50 -3.83
CA PHE A 157 28.51 0.86 -5.15
C PHE A 157 29.12 -0.54 -5.16
N ALA A 158 29.86 -0.95 -4.12
CA ALA A 158 30.50 -2.25 -4.12
C ALA A 158 29.49 -3.40 -3.91
N PRO A 159 29.64 -4.55 -4.60
CA PRO A 159 30.52 -4.77 -5.76
C PRO A 159 29.83 -4.56 -7.11
N MET A 160 28.50 -4.53 -7.15
CA MET A 160 27.73 -4.58 -8.40
C MET A 160 27.50 -3.23 -9.07
N GLY A 161 27.58 -2.13 -8.32
CA GLY A 161 27.35 -0.76 -8.76
C GLY A 161 28.49 -0.11 -9.54
N PHE A 162 29.64 -0.77 -9.72
CA PHE A 162 30.74 -0.25 -10.53
C PHE A 162 30.63 -0.74 -11.98
N ALA A 163 30.72 0.17 -12.95
CA ALA A 163 30.66 -0.16 -14.36
C ALA A 163 31.96 -0.80 -14.89
N ALA A 164 31.83 -1.77 -15.79
CA ALA A 164 32.91 -2.28 -16.62
C ALA A 164 33.43 -1.17 -17.54
N THR A 165 34.75 -1.10 -17.73
CA THR A 165 35.38 -0.11 -18.63
C THR A 165 35.05 -0.37 -20.10
N ALA A 166 35.25 0.63 -20.96
CA ALA A 166 35.11 0.46 -22.40
C ALA A 166 36.01 -0.66 -22.96
N ALA A 167 37.20 -0.84 -22.38
CA ALA A 167 38.12 -1.92 -22.76
C ALA A 167 37.60 -3.30 -22.34
N GLU A 168 37.11 -3.43 -21.10
CA GLU A 168 36.52 -4.68 -20.59
C GLU A 168 35.27 -5.07 -21.41
N ARG A 169 34.38 -4.11 -21.71
CA ARG A 169 33.19 -4.36 -22.56
C ARG A 169 33.58 -4.80 -23.98
N ARG A 170 34.60 -4.18 -24.58
CA ARG A 170 35.10 -4.58 -25.91
C ARG A 170 35.66 -6.00 -25.88
N ALA A 171 36.45 -6.35 -24.88
CA ALA A 171 37.01 -7.69 -24.75
C ALA A 171 35.93 -8.77 -24.65
N ILE A 172 34.82 -8.49 -23.98
CA ILE A 172 33.66 -9.41 -23.88
C ILE A 172 32.93 -9.50 -25.22
N ALA A 173 32.68 -8.36 -25.88
CA ALA A 173 32.04 -8.35 -27.19
C ALA A 173 32.85 -9.10 -28.25
N GLU A 174 34.19 -8.99 -28.22
CA GLU A 174 35.09 -9.73 -29.11
C GLU A 174 35.04 -11.25 -28.84
N ARG A 175 34.98 -11.67 -27.57
CA ARG A 175 34.83 -13.09 -27.19
C ARG A 175 33.47 -13.67 -27.53
N GLY A 176 32.42 -12.84 -27.50
CA GLY A 176 31.03 -13.20 -27.74
C GLY A 176 30.49 -12.85 -29.12
N GLN A 177 31.33 -12.51 -30.10
CA GLN A 177 30.92 -11.94 -31.40
C GLN A 177 29.87 -12.79 -32.17
N ASP A 178 29.89 -14.10 -31.96
CA ASP A 178 29.01 -15.08 -32.62
C ASP A 178 27.72 -15.38 -31.82
N ALA A 179 27.59 -14.80 -30.62
CA ALA A 179 26.43 -14.94 -29.75
C ALA A 179 25.70 -13.59 -29.57
N PRO A 180 24.36 -13.58 -29.45
CA PRO A 180 23.62 -12.35 -29.19
C PRO A 180 23.73 -11.85 -27.75
N PHE A 181 24.27 -12.65 -26.83
CA PHE A 181 24.34 -12.37 -25.41
C PHE A 181 25.50 -13.13 -24.73
N VAL A 182 25.80 -12.78 -23.48
CA VAL A 182 26.81 -13.44 -22.63
C VAL A 182 26.23 -13.67 -21.23
N LEU A 183 26.55 -14.82 -20.62
CA LEU A 183 26.04 -15.21 -19.30
C LEU A 183 27.07 -15.04 -18.16
N PHE A 184 26.59 -14.58 -17.01
CA PHE A 184 27.36 -14.39 -15.78
C PHE A 184 26.60 -14.93 -14.57
N PRO A 185 26.77 -16.21 -14.20
CA PRO A 185 26.12 -16.75 -13.03
C PRO A 185 26.78 -16.21 -11.74
N ASP A 186 25.97 -15.85 -10.75
CA ASP A 186 26.44 -15.30 -9.47
C ASP A 186 25.51 -15.69 -8.31
N ASP A 187 26.06 -15.60 -7.11
CA ASP A 187 25.36 -15.90 -5.86
C ASP A 187 24.38 -14.77 -5.49
N SER A 188 23.31 -15.08 -4.75
CA SER A 188 22.35 -14.09 -4.23
C SER A 188 22.98 -13.08 -3.25
N ARG A 189 24.20 -13.37 -2.73
CA ARG A 189 25.02 -12.43 -1.94
C ARG A 189 25.48 -11.18 -2.72
N TYR A 190 25.43 -11.20 -4.04
CA TYR A 190 25.85 -10.09 -4.89
C TYR A 190 24.72 -9.64 -5.81
N PRO A 191 23.55 -9.27 -5.28
CA PRO A 191 22.32 -9.15 -6.04
C PRO A 191 22.43 -8.04 -7.10
N PHE A 192 21.92 -8.32 -8.30
CA PHE A 192 21.77 -7.34 -9.37
C PHE A 192 20.37 -7.48 -9.99
N GLY A 193 19.81 -6.36 -10.46
CA GLY A 193 18.51 -6.31 -11.10
C GLY A 193 18.63 -6.13 -12.60
N ARG A 194 18.63 -4.89 -13.05
CA ARG A 194 18.90 -4.48 -14.42
C ARG A 194 19.59 -3.13 -14.45
N GLY A 195 20.33 -2.85 -15.51
CA GLY A 195 21.02 -1.57 -15.67
C GLY A 195 21.54 -1.33 -17.08
N ALA A 196 21.74 -0.05 -17.40
CA ALA A 196 22.35 0.41 -18.65
C ALA A 196 23.88 0.24 -18.68
N TYR A 197 24.44 -0.60 -17.80
CA TYR A 197 25.86 -0.87 -17.69
C TYR A 197 26.10 -2.35 -17.39
N LEU A 198 27.28 -2.84 -17.75
CA LEU A 198 27.76 -4.16 -17.34
C LEU A 198 28.51 -4.01 -16.00
N PRO A 199 28.13 -4.72 -14.92
CA PRO A 199 28.91 -4.71 -13.68
C PRO A 199 30.36 -5.13 -13.91
N ALA A 200 31.31 -4.40 -13.31
CA ALA A 200 32.73 -4.67 -13.45
C ALA A 200 33.12 -6.05 -12.90
N ARG A 201 32.44 -6.51 -11.84
CA ARG A 201 32.57 -7.86 -11.29
C ARG A 201 32.32 -8.92 -12.36
N TRP A 202 31.20 -8.83 -13.07
CA TRP A 202 30.88 -9.74 -14.16
C TRP A 202 31.86 -9.62 -15.31
N ALA A 203 32.25 -8.40 -15.69
CA ALA A 203 33.18 -8.20 -16.79
C ALA A 203 34.57 -8.81 -16.57
N ARG A 204 34.95 -9.05 -15.31
CA ARG A 204 36.20 -9.69 -14.92
C ARG A 204 36.06 -11.18 -14.61
N ALA A 205 34.83 -11.67 -14.49
CA ALA A 205 34.55 -13.10 -14.36
C ALA A 205 34.75 -13.81 -15.71
N GLU A 206 34.95 -15.12 -15.65
CA GLU A 206 34.88 -15.96 -16.84
C GLU A 206 33.41 -16.14 -17.25
N PRO A 207 33.02 -15.75 -18.49
CA PRO A 207 31.67 -15.95 -18.97
C PRO A 207 31.21 -17.40 -18.89
N GLY A 208 30.01 -17.63 -18.36
CA GLY A 208 29.44 -18.98 -18.24
C GLY A 208 30.17 -19.90 -17.25
N ALA A 209 31.05 -19.36 -16.39
CA ALA A 209 31.74 -20.16 -15.37
C ALA A 209 30.77 -20.97 -14.50
N PRO A 210 31.15 -22.18 -14.05
CA PRO A 210 30.29 -22.96 -13.18
C PRO A 210 30.03 -22.25 -11.84
N LEU A 211 28.79 -22.30 -11.37
CA LEU A 211 28.39 -21.72 -10.09
C LEU A 211 28.36 -22.78 -9.00
N ARG A 212 28.93 -22.49 -7.84
CA ARG A 212 28.82 -23.34 -6.65
C ARG A 212 28.07 -22.60 -5.54
N LEU A 213 27.08 -23.26 -4.94
CA LEU A 213 26.21 -22.70 -3.92
C LEU A 213 26.15 -23.64 -2.72
N ASP A 214 26.15 -23.08 -1.52
CA ASP A 214 25.81 -23.82 -0.31
C ASP A 214 24.28 -23.79 -0.11
N ALA A 215 23.70 -24.88 0.39
CA ALA A 215 22.28 -24.93 0.73
C ALA A 215 22.02 -25.87 1.92
N ASP A 216 21.16 -25.42 2.84
CA ASP A 216 20.60 -26.28 3.88
C ASP A 216 19.44 -27.11 3.33
N ARG A 217 19.15 -28.23 4.01
CA ARG A 217 17.97 -29.04 3.70
C ARG A 217 16.71 -28.34 4.16
N GLY A 218 15.67 -28.34 3.35
CA GLY A 218 14.43 -27.61 3.60
C GLY A 218 14.49 -26.12 3.24
N ALA A 219 15.63 -25.61 2.75
CA ALA A 219 15.77 -24.21 2.38
C ALA A 219 15.30 -23.91 0.94
N PHE A 220 14.82 -22.69 0.73
CA PHE A 220 14.61 -22.11 -0.60
C PHE A 220 15.86 -21.30 -0.99
N ARG A 221 16.77 -21.92 -1.76
CA ARG A 221 18.03 -21.29 -2.15
C ARG A 221 17.85 -20.47 -3.43
N THR A 222 18.31 -19.22 -3.41
CA THR A 222 18.22 -18.32 -4.56
C THR A 222 19.59 -17.95 -5.10
N PHE A 223 19.64 -17.66 -6.40
CA PHE A 223 20.81 -17.16 -7.11
C PHE A 223 20.37 -16.51 -8.43
N GLN A 224 21.31 -15.94 -9.17
CA GLN A 224 21.02 -15.22 -10.41
C GLN A 224 21.93 -15.68 -11.55
N VAL A 225 21.44 -15.51 -12.77
CA VAL A 225 22.26 -15.54 -13.99
C VAL A 225 22.14 -14.19 -14.67
N GLY A 226 23.23 -13.44 -14.68
CA GLY A 226 23.37 -12.19 -15.43
C GLY A 226 23.37 -12.45 -16.93
N VAL A 227 22.61 -11.66 -17.66
CA VAL A 227 22.51 -11.65 -19.13
C VAL A 227 22.98 -10.29 -19.61
N TRP A 228 24.10 -10.27 -20.33
CA TRP A 228 24.58 -9.08 -21.05
C TRP A 228 24.20 -9.18 -22.52
N ALA A 229 23.37 -8.26 -22.99
CA ALA A 229 22.90 -8.23 -24.37
C ALA A 229 23.95 -7.61 -25.30
N LEU A 230 24.45 -8.39 -26.27
CA LEU A 230 25.31 -7.88 -27.36
C LEU A 230 24.48 -7.37 -28.55
N ARG A 231 23.21 -7.79 -28.63
CA ARG A 231 22.19 -7.37 -29.59
C ARG A 231 20.86 -7.22 -28.85
N ASP A 232 19.88 -6.56 -29.46
CA ASP A 232 18.54 -6.51 -28.89
C ASP A 232 17.95 -7.93 -28.81
N LEU A 233 17.46 -8.28 -27.63
CA LEU A 233 16.84 -9.56 -27.32
C LEU A 233 15.35 -9.31 -27.15
N SER A 234 14.52 -10.03 -27.92
CA SER A 234 13.05 -9.93 -27.79
C SER A 234 12.54 -10.60 -26.52
N ASP A 235 13.21 -11.67 -26.08
CA ASP A 235 12.88 -12.44 -24.88
C ASP A 235 14.10 -13.24 -24.42
N VAL A 236 14.11 -13.68 -23.16
CA VAL A 236 15.11 -14.56 -22.55
C VAL A 236 14.39 -15.79 -21.97
N GLU A 237 14.44 -16.89 -22.69
CA GLU A 237 13.86 -18.16 -22.27
C GLU A 237 14.82 -18.92 -21.35
N VAL A 238 14.29 -19.53 -20.29
CA VAL A 238 15.09 -20.20 -19.25
C VAL A 238 14.53 -21.59 -19.01
N GLU A 239 15.37 -22.61 -19.20
CA GLU A 239 15.06 -24.00 -18.91
C GLU A 239 15.82 -24.47 -17.67
N LEU A 240 15.07 -24.94 -16.67
CA LEU A 240 15.61 -25.35 -15.37
C LEU A 240 15.56 -26.87 -15.14
N GLY A 241 15.02 -27.65 -16.09
CA GLY A 241 14.82 -29.11 -15.93
C GLY A 241 16.11 -29.92 -15.74
N GLY A 242 17.27 -29.31 -15.98
CA GLY A 242 18.58 -29.90 -15.71
C GLY A 242 19.09 -29.71 -14.27
N LEU A 243 18.36 -29.00 -13.40
CA LEU A 243 18.73 -28.84 -11.99
C LEU A 243 18.31 -30.07 -11.15
N PRO A 244 19.04 -30.39 -10.06
CA PRO A 244 18.81 -31.63 -9.29
C PRO A 244 17.57 -31.58 -8.38
N PHE A 245 16.95 -30.41 -8.21
CA PHE A 245 15.86 -30.16 -7.26
C PHE A 245 14.75 -29.32 -7.90
N PRO A 246 13.53 -29.30 -7.34
CA PRO A 246 12.46 -28.43 -7.81
C PRO A 246 12.91 -26.96 -7.86
N SER A 247 12.70 -26.33 -9.02
CA SER A 247 13.27 -25.02 -9.33
C SER A 247 12.26 -24.11 -10.01
N ARG A 248 12.36 -22.81 -9.78
CA ARG A 248 11.44 -21.80 -10.31
C ARG A 248 12.22 -20.68 -11.00
N HIS A 249 11.76 -20.29 -12.19
CA HIS A 249 12.24 -19.09 -12.87
C HIS A 249 11.46 -17.91 -12.31
N LEU A 250 12.08 -17.16 -11.40
CA LEU A 250 11.40 -16.10 -10.67
C LEU A 250 11.22 -14.84 -11.53
N THR A 251 12.01 -14.61 -12.57
CA THR A 251 11.93 -13.38 -13.38
C THR A 251 10.88 -13.44 -14.49
N GLY A 252 10.78 -14.53 -15.25
CA GLY A 252 9.92 -14.63 -16.45
C GLY A 252 8.52 -15.20 -16.22
N GLY A 253 8.06 -15.29 -14.98
CA GLY A 253 6.71 -15.75 -14.67
C GLY A 253 6.54 -16.12 -13.22
N GLY A 254 5.35 -16.56 -12.86
CA GLY A 254 5.01 -16.91 -11.50
C GLY A 254 3.53 -17.08 -11.25
N ILE A 255 3.14 -16.89 -10.01
CA ILE A 255 1.74 -16.82 -9.56
C ILE A 255 1.42 -15.39 -9.14
N ASP A 256 0.38 -14.79 -9.73
CA ASP A 256 -0.05 -13.43 -9.40
C ASP A 256 -0.73 -13.36 -8.01
N ALA A 257 -1.07 -12.15 -7.54
CA ALA A 257 -1.73 -11.93 -6.25
C ALA A 257 -3.13 -12.59 -6.13
N ARG A 258 -3.71 -13.03 -7.25
CA ARG A 258 -5.01 -13.70 -7.36
C ARG A 258 -4.87 -15.22 -7.50
N GLY A 259 -3.66 -15.76 -7.43
CA GLY A 259 -3.41 -17.20 -7.52
C GLY A 259 -3.34 -17.73 -8.96
N ARG A 260 -3.31 -16.85 -9.96
CA ARG A 260 -3.28 -17.23 -11.39
C ARG A 260 -1.84 -17.29 -11.88
N ARG A 261 -1.53 -18.32 -12.68
CA ARG A 261 -0.22 -18.44 -13.31
C ARG A 261 -0.07 -17.42 -14.44
N PHE A 262 1.10 -16.84 -14.57
CA PHE A 262 1.45 -15.96 -15.66
C PHE A 262 2.89 -16.19 -16.13
N THR A 263 3.18 -15.71 -17.33
CA THR A 263 4.50 -15.66 -17.94
C THR A 263 4.73 -14.27 -18.49
N SER A 264 5.97 -13.80 -18.41
CA SER A 264 6.37 -12.48 -18.89
C SER A 264 7.57 -12.63 -19.82
N ALA A 265 7.51 -11.95 -20.97
CA ALA A 265 8.67 -11.80 -21.83
C ALA A 265 9.71 -10.89 -21.15
N LEU A 266 10.98 -11.18 -21.39
CA LEU A 266 12.13 -10.48 -20.81
C LEU A 266 12.95 -9.78 -21.91
N PRO A 267 12.39 -8.76 -22.58
CA PRO A 267 13.15 -8.02 -23.58
C PRO A 267 14.38 -7.36 -22.94
N THR A 268 15.48 -7.30 -23.69
CA THR A 268 16.74 -6.71 -23.20
C THR A 268 17.42 -5.98 -24.34
N THR A 269 17.70 -4.69 -24.16
CA THR A 269 18.34 -3.84 -25.19
C THR A 269 19.84 -4.11 -25.27
N ALA A 270 20.41 -4.03 -26.47
CA ALA A 270 21.85 -4.17 -26.69
C ALA A 270 22.65 -3.19 -25.80
N GLY A 271 23.70 -3.69 -25.16
CA GLY A 271 24.52 -2.91 -24.24
C GLY A 271 23.90 -2.69 -22.86
N THR A 272 22.88 -3.47 -22.49
CA THR A 272 22.31 -3.47 -21.14
C THR A 272 22.48 -4.84 -20.47
N ALA A 273 22.50 -4.84 -19.14
CA ALA A 273 22.59 -6.03 -18.31
C ALA A 273 21.27 -6.24 -17.57
N ARG A 274 20.86 -7.51 -17.42
CA ARG A 274 19.81 -7.89 -16.48
C ARG A 274 20.10 -9.22 -15.80
N SER A 275 19.54 -9.43 -14.63
CA SER A 275 19.58 -10.71 -13.93
C SER A 275 18.31 -11.52 -14.18
N VAL A 276 18.51 -12.80 -14.41
CA VAL A 276 17.47 -13.83 -14.33
C VAL A 276 17.60 -14.49 -12.95
N TRP A 277 16.57 -14.34 -12.11
CA TRP A 277 16.54 -14.89 -10.76
C TRP A 277 15.94 -16.29 -10.75
N ILE A 278 16.61 -17.21 -10.04
CA ILE A 278 16.24 -18.61 -9.94
C ILE A 278 16.17 -18.99 -8.46
N GLY A 279 15.10 -19.69 -8.11
CA GLY A 279 14.92 -20.29 -6.79
C GLY A 279 14.90 -21.81 -6.88
N VAL A 280 15.52 -22.48 -5.91
CA VAL A 280 15.62 -23.94 -5.82
C VAL A 280 15.18 -24.37 -4.43
N GLU A 281 14.20 -25.26 -4.40
CA GLU A 281 13.65 -25.83 -3.17
C GLU A 281 14.42 -27.11 -2.83
N VAL A 282 15.29 -27.05 -1.81
CA VAL A 282 16.07 -28.20 -1.37
C VAL A 282 15.19 -29.03 -0.42
N PRO A 283 14.85 -30.29 -0.74
CA PRO A 283 14.01 -31.11 0.13
C PRO A 283 14.60 -31.28 1.53
N ALA A 284 13.76 -31.29 2.57
CA ALA A 284 14.20 -31.49 3.95
C ALA A 284 14.86 -32.87 4.17
N ASP A 285 14.48 -33.85 3.36
CA ASP A 285 15.00 -35.23 3.35
C ASP A 285 16.12 -35.45 2.32
N ALA A 286 16.64 -34.39 1.68
CA ALA A 286 17.75 -34.51 0.76
C ALA A 286 18.98 -35.13 1.46
N ASP A 287 19.71 -35.97 0.72
CA ASP A 287 20.99 -36.50 1.17
C ASP A 287 22.07 -35.38 1.10
N PRO A 288 22.89 -35.20 2.16
CA PRO A 288 24.01 -34.26 2.15
C PRO A 288 25.02 -34.50 1.01
N GLY A 289 25.82 -33.46 0.73
CA GLY A 289 26.91 -33.45 -0.25
C GLY A 289 26.55 -32.85 -1.61
N GLU A 290 27.45 -33.01 -2.57
CA GLU A 290 27.37 -32.34 -3.88
C GLU A 290 26.22 -32.83 -4.75
N ARG A 291 25.46 -31.90 -5.32
CA ARG A 291 24.46 -32.16 -6.37
C ARG A 291 24.65 -31.16 -7.50
N SER A 292 24.93 -31.65 -8.70
CA SER A 292 25.15 -30.80 -9.86
C SER A 292 23.97 -30.86 -10.83
N GLY A 293 23.75 -29.76 -11.53
CA GLY A 293 22.78 -29.64 -12.60
C GLY A 293 23.19 -28.56 -13.60
N ARG A 294 22.30 -28.29 -14.54
CA ARG A 294 22.53 -27.32 -15.62
C ARG A 294 21.29 -26.49 -15.89
N ILE A 295 21.52 -25.22 -16.18
CA ILE A 295 20.52 -24.28 -16.70
C ILE A 295 20.81 -24.03 -18.17
N THR A 296 19.76 -23.95 -18.98
CA THR A 296 19.87 -23.50 -20.38
C THR A 296 19.16 -22.16 -20.52
N ILE A 297 19.84 -21.16 -21.09
CA ILE A 297 19.23 -19.88 -21.45
C ILE A 297 19.24 -19.77 -22.97
N THR A 298 18.07 -19.49 -23.54
CA THR A 298 17.88 -19.37 -24.98
C THR A 298 17.32 -18.00 -25.33
N THR A 299 17.93 -17.34 -26.32
CA THR A 299 17.39 -16.10 -26.90
C THR A 299 17.85 -15.95 -28.34
N ALA A 300 16.98 -15.39 -29.18
CA ALA A 300 17.22 -15.21 -30.62
C ALA A 300 17.68 -16.50 -31.35
N GLY A 301 17.24 -17.68 -30.88
CA GLY A 301 17.63 -18.99 -31.44
C GLY A 301 19.03 -19.48 -31.04
N HIS A 302 19.71 -18.79 -30.11
CA HIS A 302 21.00 -19.18 -29.55
C HIS A 302 20.83 -19.64 -28.10
N SER A 303 21.42 -20.79 -27.75
CA SER A 303 21.39 -21.33 -26.39
C SER A 303 22.78 -21.33 -25.76
N GLN A 304 22.86 -20.96 -24.48
CA GLN A 304 24.04 -21.08 -23.63
C GLN A 304 23.68 -21.84 -22.36
N HIS A 305 24.67 -22.45 -21.72
CA HIS A 305 24.48 -23.26 -20.53
C HIS A 305 25.31 -22.75 -19.37
N VAL A 306 24.78 -22.93 -18.16
CA VAL A 306 25.48 -22.72 -16.89
C VAL A 306 25.41 -24.00 -16.08
N ASP A 307 26.56 -24.53 -15.69
CA ASP A 307 26.64 -25.64 -14.75
C ASP A 307 26.54 -25.10 -13.32
N VAL A 308 25.68 -25.69 -12.49
CA VAL A 308 25.44 -25.29 -11.10
C VAL A 308 25.65 -26.48 -10.17
N THR A 309 26.40 -26.29 -9.09
CA THR A 309 26.62 -27.31 -8.06
C THR A 309 26.17 -26.81 -6.70
N PHE A 310 25.29 -27.57 -6.05
CA PHE A 310 24.83 -27.34 -4.69
C PHE A 310 25.62 -28.23 -3.73
N GLU A 311 26.24 -27.63 -2.71
CA GLU A 311 26.75 -28.32 -1.54
C GLU A 311 25.62 -28.40 -0.50
N VAL A 312 24.98 -29.56 -0.39
CA VAL A 312 23.87 -29.75 0.56
C VAL A 312 24.43 -30.06 1.94
N ALA A 313 24.17 -29.18 2.90
CA ALA A 313 24.62 -29.34 4.28
C ALA A 313 23.81 -30.38 5.06
N ASP A 314 24.36 -30.88 6.17
CA ASP A 314 23.64 -31.73 7.13
C ASP A 314 22.51 -30.99 7.87
N ARG A 315 22.55 -29.66 7.94
CA ARG A 315 21.56 -28.86 8.65
C ARG A 315 20.20 -28.90 7.93
N VAL A 316 19.12 -28.99 8.70
CA VAL A 316 17.73 -28.92 8.22
C VAL A 316 17.09 -27.66 8.80
N VAL A 317 16.46 -26.87 7.96
CA VAL A 317 15.67 -25.68 8.32
C VAL A 317 14.18 -25.92 8.05
N THR A 318 13.30 -25.27 8.81
CA THR A 318 11.85 -25.49 8.75
C THR A 318 11.06 -24.27 8.28
N ASP A 319 11.69 -23.11 8.25
CA ASP A 319 11.15 -21.81 7.85
C ASP A 319 11.49 -21.48 6.38
N GLY A 320 11.91 -22.47 5.60
CA GLY A 320 12.41 -22.26 4.25
C GLY A 320 13.78 -21.58 4.18
N GLY A 321 14.47 -21.41 5.31
CA GLY A 321 15.80 -20.77 5.38
C GLY A 321 15.76 -19.25 5.53
N VAL A 322 14.58 -18.64 5.70
CA VAL A 322 14.40 -17.17 5.78
C VAL A 322 15.15 -16.54 6.95
N ALA A 323 15.24 -17.22 8.10
CA ALA A 323 16.02 -16.72 9.24
C ALA A 323 17.54 -16.68 8.99
N THR A 324 18.04 -17.47 8.03
CA THR A 324 19.48 -17.57 7.72
C THR A 324 19.88 -16.86 6.44
N ASP A 325 18.99 -16.83 5.45
CA ASP A 325 19.18 -16.18 4.15
C ASP A 325 17.92 -15.37 3.84
N PRO A 326 17.94 -14.03 4.04
CA PRO A 326 16.78 -13.19 3.74
C PRO A 326 16.32 -13.31 2.28
N MET A 327 17.21 -13.67 1.35
CA MET A 327 16.84 -13.87 -0.06
C MET A 327 15.98 -15.10 -0.29
N ALA A 328 15.82 -15.99 0.70
CA ALA A 328 14.86 -17.10 0.65
C ALA A 328 13.40 -16.61 0.60
N ARG A 329 13.11 -15.39 1.07
CA ARG A 329 11.78 -14.73 0.95
C ARG A 329 11.31 -14.60 -0.49
N LEU A 330 12.19 -14.57 -1.48
CA LEU A 330 11.80 -14.62 -2.90
C LEU A 330 10.98 -15.86 -3.24
N GLY A 331 11.10 -16.96 -2.48
CA GLY A 331 10.25 -18.15 -2.63
C GLY A 331 8.78 -17.88 -2.32
N TRP A 332 8.47 -16.79 -1.62
CA TRP A 332 7.12 -16.36 -1.31
C TRP A 332 6.45 -15.59 -2.46
N LEU A 333 7.19 -15.17 -3.49
CA LEU A 333 6.63 -14.48 -4.67
C LEU A 333 5.51 -15.29 -5.33
N ASP A 334 5.60 -16.63 -5.29
CA ASP A 334 4.59 -17.53 -5.86
C ASP A 334 3.65 -18.14 -4.79
N SER A 335 3.62 -17.59 -3.59
CA SER A 335 2.81 -18.12 -2.50
C SER A 335 1.31 -17.99 -2.77
N THR A 336 0.60 -19.12 -2.69
CA THR A 336 -0.87 -19.18 -2.70
C THR A 336 -1.47 -19.19 -1.28
N THR A 337 -0.69 -18.79 -0.27
CA THR A 337 -1.15 -18.74 1.12
C THR A 337 -2.39 -17.85 1.24
N GLY A 338 -3.41 -18.40 1.90
CA GLY A 338 -4.67 -17.72 2.14
C GLY A 338 -5.58 -17.62 0.92
N HIS A 339 -5.39 -18.39 -0.16
CA HIS A 339 -6.33 -18.41 -1.30
C HIS A 339 -7.51 -19.38 -1.15
N ASP A 340 -7.53 -20.20 -0.11
CA ASP A 340 -8.61 -21.15 0.16
C ASP A 340 -9.99 -20.47 0.30
N ASP A 341 -11.08 -21.24 0.23
CA ASP A 341 -12.45 -20.71 0.32
C ASP A 341 -13.04 -20.80 1.74
N GLU A 342 -12.20 -20.78 2.78
CA GLU A 342 -12.65 -20.73 4.18
C GLU A 342 -13.43 -19.45 4.46
N VAL A 343 -14.54 -19.57 5.19
CA VAL A 343 -15.32 -18.42 5.65
C VAL A 343 -14.61 -17.80 6.85
N ILE A 344 -14.43 -16.48 6.82
CA ILE A 344 -13.77 -15.71 7.88
C ILE A 344 -14.85 -15.13 8.81
N ALA A 345 -14.68 -15.27 10.12
CA ALA A 345 -15.61 -14.67 11.08
C ALA A 345 -15.65 -13.13 10.92
N PRO A 346 -16.82 -12.48 11.10
CA PRO A 346 -18.11 -13.04 11.51
C PRO A 346 -18.99 -13.52 10.36
N PHE A 347 -18.48 -13.61 9.13
CA PHE A 347 -19.26 -14.03 7.97
C PHE A 347 -19.74 -15.47 8.10
N VAL A 348 -20.80 -15.79 7.36
CA VAL A 348 -21.39 -17.13 7.30
C VAL A 348 -21.30 -17.68 5.88
N PRO A 349 -21.29 -19.01 5.67
CA PRO A 349 -21.30 -19.58 4.34
C PRO A 349 -22.44 -19.05 3.48
N VAL A 350 -22.17 -18.88 2.19
CA VAL A 350 -23.20 -18.50 1.21
C VAL A 350 -24.20 -19.64 1.10
N ARG A 351 -25.46 -19.36 1.44
CA ARG A 351 -26.57 -20.32 1.30
C ARG A 351 -27.34 -20.00 0.05
N ARG A 352 -27.71 -21.02 -0.71
CA ARG A 352 -28.50 -20.88 -1.94
C ARG A 352 -29.81 -21.66 -1.81
N ASP A 353 -30.92 -20.97 -2.09
CA ASP A 353 -32.26 -21.53 -2.25
C ASP A 353 -32.83 -21.08 -3.60
N GLY A 354 -32.77 -21.96 -4.60
CA GLY A 354 -33.07 -21.60 -5.99
C GLY A 354 -32.16 -20.48 -6.50
N ASP A 355 -32.76 -19.34 -6.86
CA ASP A 355 -32.05 -18.16 -7.34
C ASP A 355 -31.83 -17.10 -6.23
N VAL A 356 -32.21 -17.43 -4.99
CA VAL A 356 -31.97 -16.58 -3.81
C VAL A 356 -30.70 -17.04 -3.11
N LEU A 357 -29.73 -16.12 -3.03
CA LEU A 357 -28.48 -16.28 -2.30
C LEU A 357 -28.56 -15.51 -0.98
N GLN A 358 -28.10 -16.11 0.11
CA GLN A 358 -28.13 -15.55 1.45
C GLN A 358 -26.72 -15.54 2.04
N ILE A 359 -26.36 -14.39 2.60
CA ILE A 359 -25.10 -14.17 3.33
C ILE A 359 -25.44 -13.53 4.68
N LEU A 360 -24.43 -13.14 5.47
CA LEU A 360 -24.65 -12.50 6.77
C LEU A 360 -25.53 -11.26 6.62
N GLY A 361 -26.77 -11.33 7.12
CA GLY A 361 -27.72 -10.22 7.17
C GLY A 361 -28.28 -9.74 5.82
N ARG A 362 -27.88 -10.31 4.68
CA ARG A 362 -28.25 -9.83 3.33
C ARG A 362 -28.70 -10.96 2.42
N THR A 363 -29.55 -10.62 1.45
CA THR A 363 -30.04 -11.54 0.42
C THR A 363 -29.89 -10.94 -0.97
N VAL A 364 -29.47 -11.76 -1.94
CA VAL A 364 -29.42 -11.42 -3.37
C VAL A 364 -30.33 -12.37 -4.10
N GLU A 365 -31.31 -11.85 -4.83
CA GLU A 365 -32.10 -12.64 -5.78
C GLU A 365 -31.51 -12.42 -7.18
N VAL A 366 -31.09 -13.49 -7.84
CA VAL A 366 -30.54 -13.44 -9.20
C VAL A 366 -31.69 -13.53 -10.20
N GLY A 367 -31.84 -12.50 -11.03
CA GLY A 367 -32.87 -12.44 -12.05
C GLY A 367 -32.59 -13.36 -13.24
N PRO A 368 -33.59 -13.54 -14.14
CA PRO A 368 -33.44 -14.37 -15.33
C PRO A 368 -32.42 -13.82 -16.35
N ASN A 369 -31.98 -12.57 -16.20
CA ASN A 369 -30.90 -11.95 -16.97
C ASN A 369 -29.52 -12.13 -16.30
N GLY A 370 -29.44 -12.84 -15.18
CA GLY A 370 -28.24 -13.02 -14.37
C GLY A 370 -27.78 -11.81 -13.57
N LEU A 371 -28.53 -10.70 -13.63
CA LEU A 371 -28.33 -9.52 -12.79
C LEU A 371 -29.26 -9.59 -11.57
N PRO A 372 -28.96 -8.89 -10.47
CA PRO A 372 -29.82 -8.93 -9.30
C PRO A 372 -31.24 -8.42 -9.62
N SER A 373 -32.26 -9.23 -9.34
CA SER A 373 -33.66 -8.83 -9.36
C SER A 373 -34.13 -8.26 -8.02
N GLY A 374 -33.43 -8.60 -6.93
CA GLY A 374 -33.70 -8.12 -5.58
C GLY A 374 -32.43 -8.09 -4.73
N LEU A 375 -32.32 -7.09 -3.86
CA LEU A 375 -31.26 -6.93 -2.88
C LEU A 375 -31.92 -6.57 -1.54
N GLY A 376 -31.73 -7.41 -0.53
CA GLY A 376 -32.35 -7.26 0.78
C GLY A 376 -31.33 -7.15 1.91
N SER A 377 -31.66 -6.35 2.92
CA SER A 377 -30.92 -6.26 4.18
C SER A 377 -31.84 -6.56 5.37
N SER A 378 -31.31 -7.25 6.37
CA SER A 378 -31.98 -7.59 7.64
C SER A 378 -31.18 -7.09 8.85
N PHE A 379 -30.28 -6.13 8.66
CA PHE A 379 -29.60 -5.44 9.75
C PHE A 379 -30.57 -4.54 10.51
N THR A 380 -30.41 -4.45 11.84
CA THR A 380 -31.14 -3.46 12.65
C THR A 380 -30.79 -2.04 12.20
N PRO A 381 -31.65 -1.04 12.41
CA PRO A 381 -31.34 0.37 12.10
C PRO A 381 -30.05 0.88 12.77
N GLU A 382 -29.70 0.36 13.95
CA GLU A 382 -28.46 0.66 14.67
C GLU A 382 -27.23 -0.06 14.11
N VAL A 383 -27.42 -1.05 13.22
CA VAL A 383 -26.36 -1.90 12.66
C VAL A 383 -25.69 -2.80 13.70
N THR A 384 -26.27 -2.97 14.89
CA THR A 384 -25.70 -3.79 15.98
C THR A 384 -26.10 -5.26 15.93
N ALA A 385 -27.09 -5.64 15.11
CA ALA A 385 -27.53 -7.03 14.94
C ALA A 385 -28.11 -7.31 13.54
N VAL A 386 -28.35 -8.59 13.26
CA VAL A 386 -29.07 -9.08 12.08
C VAL A 386 -30.36 -9.80 12.48
N GLY A 387 -31.29 -9.97 11.55
CA GLY A 387 -32.59 -10.62 11.78
C GLY A 387 -33.77 -9.64 11.92
N HIS A 388 -33.53 -8.35 11.67
CA HIS A 388 -34.58 -7.34 11.51
C HIS A 388 -35.44 -7.64 10.27
N PRO A 389 -36.72 -7.21 10.20
CA PRO A 389 -37.52 -7.25 8.99
C PRO A 389 -36.75 -6.80 7.75
N ARG A 390 -36.81 -7.61 6.68
CA ARG A 390 -36.09 -7.37 5.42
C ARG A 390 -36.48 -6.01 4.85
N ARG A 391 -35.49 -5.14 4.66
CA ARG A 391 -35.56 -3.90 3.89
C ARG A 391 -35.05 -4.18 2.48
N GLU A 392 -35.91 -3.97 1.50
CA GLU A 392 -35.54 -4.13 0.07
C GLU A 392 -34.84 -2.86 -0.41
N LEU A 393 -33.68 -3.00 -1.05
CA LEU A 393 -32.90 -1.87 -1.60
C LEU A 393 -33.39 -1.49 -3.00
N LEU A 394 -33.72 -2.48 -3.82
CA LEU A 394 -34.13 -2.27 -5.21
C LEU A 394 -35.63 -1.98 -5.32
N ALA A 395 -35.99 -1.04 -6.19
CA ALA A 395 -37.37 -0.78 -6.60
C ALA A 395 -37.81 -1.67 -7.78
N GLY A 396 -36.86 -2.36 -8.41
CA GLY A 396 -37.06 -3.29 -9.53
C GLY A 396 -35.74 -3.98 -9.90
N PRO A 397 -35.74 -4.89 -10.88
CA PRO A 397 -34.54 -5.61 -11.26
C PRO A 397 -33.48 -4.68 -11.87
N ILE A 398 -32.20 -4.99 -11.62
CA ILE A 398 -31.09 -4.39 -12.36
C ILE A 398 -31.13 -4.93 -13.79
N THR A 399 -31.00 -4.04 -14.77
CA THR A 399 -31.06 -4.41 -16.20
C THR A 399 -29.89 -3.82 -16.97
N LEU A 400 -29.36 -4.59 -17.92
CA LEU A 400 -28.54 -4.07 -19.01
C LEU A 400 -29.44 -3.89 -20.23
N ASP A 401 -29.68 -2.64 -20.62
CA ASP A 401 -30.43 -2.28 -21.81
C ASP A 401 -29.47 -2.08 -22.99
N THR A 402 -29.65 -2.87 -24.05
CA THR A 402 -28.90 -2.77 -25.31
C THR A 402 -29.77 -2.28 -26.46
N GLY A 403 -30.99 -1.79 -26.18
CA GLY A 403 -31.97 -1.38 -27.19
C GLY A 403 -32.61 -2.54 -27.99
N THR A 404 -32.30 -3.79 -27.64
CA THR A 404 -32.85 -4.99 -28.30
C THR A 404 -33.37 -5.99 -27.27
N HIS A 405 -34.39 -6.75 -27.66
CA HIS A 405 -34.95 -7.78 -26.79
C HIS A 405 -34.00 -8.99 -26.76
N VAL A 406 -33.52 -9.35 -25.56
CA VAL A 406 -32.66 -10.50 -25.34
C VAL A 406 -33.46 -11.66 -24.76
N ARG A 407 -33.37 -12.82 -25.40
CA ARG A 407 -33.87 -14.09 -24.86
C ARG A 407 -32.77 -14.78 -24.07
N TRP A 408 -32.98 -14.93 -22.77
CA TRP A 408 -32.04 -15.56 -21.85
C TRP A 408 -32.18 -17.09 -21.80
N GLY A 409 -31.04 -17.78 -21.67
CA GLY A 409 -30.94 -19.18 -21.32
C GLY A 409 -31.10 -19.42 -19.81
N PRO A 410 -31.02 -20.68 -19.36
CA PRO A 410 -31.09 -21.00 -17.94
C PRO A 410 -29.82 -20.58 -17.19
N LEU A 411 -29.97 -20.24 -15.91
CA LEU A 411 -28.85 -20.02 -14.98
C LEU A 411 -28.17 -21.36 -14.65
N ALA A 412 -26.86 -21.41 -14.80
CA ALA A 412 -26.01 -22.52 -14.38
C ALA A 412 -25.16 -22.06 -13.20
N TYR A 413 -25.36 -22.68 -12.03
CA TYR A 413 -24.68 -22.30 -10.80
C TYR A 413 -23.61 -23.30 -10.39
N GLU A 414 -22.55 -22.81 -9.77
CA GLU A 414 -21.52 -23.60 -9.10
C GLU A 414 -21.26 -23.04 -7.69
N GLN A 415 -20.89 -23.90 -6.76
CA GLN A 415 -20.48 -23.51 -5.40
C GLN A 415 -19.08 -24.07 -5.14
N PRO A 416 -18.00 -23.36 -5.55
CA PRO A 416 -16.63 -23.85 -5.42
C PRO A 416 -16.21 -24.12 -3.97
N GLY A 417 -16.80 -23.39 -3.02
CA GLY A 417 -16.53 -23.54 -1.59
C GLY A 417 -17.61 -22.86 -0.74
N PRO A 418 -17.49 -22.92 0.60
CA PRO A 418 -18.52 -22.39 1.48
C PRO A 418 -18.63 -20.86 1.42
N ALA A 419 -17.56 -20.16 1.04
CA ALA A 419 -17.52 -18.70 1.00
C ALA A 419 -18.00 -18.06 -0.31
N ARG A 420 -18.34 -18.85 -1.36
CA ARG A 420 -18.62 -18.30 -2.70
C ARG A 420 -19.64 -19.14 -3.47
N VAL A 421 -20.51 -18.46 -4.23
CA VAL A 421 -21.36 -19.05 -5.28
C VAL A 421 -21.13 -18.29 -6.58
N THR A 422 -21.04 -19.01 -7.69
CA THR A 422 -20.93 -18.44 -9.04
C THR A 422 -22.10 -18.88 -9.90
N TRP A 423 -22.42 -18.10 -10.95
CA TRP A 423 -23.39 -18.48 -11.97
C TRP A 423 -22.99 -17.99 -13.35
N GLN A 424 -23.48 -18.70 -14.37
CA GLN A 424 -23.28 -18.36 -15.77
C GLN A 424 -24.60 -18.48 -16.53
N LEU A 425 -24.78 -17.64 -17.53
CA LEU A 425 -25.86 -17.75 -18.50
C LEU A 425 -25.49 -17.05 -19.81
N ALA A 426 -26.22 -17.39 -20.87
CA ALA A 426 -26.11 -16.72 -22.16
C ALA A 426 -27.46 -16.14 -22.59
N GLY A 427 -27.42 -15.03 -23.32
CA GLY A 427 -28.57 -14.38 -23.92
C GLY A 427 -28.40 -14.23 -25.44
N GLN A 428 -29.50 -14.33 -26.19
CA GLN A 428 -29.51 -14.07 -27.63
C GLN A 428 -30.45 -12.91 -27.94
N GLY A 429 -29.91 -11.86 -28.59
CA GLY A 429 -30.65 -10.74 -29.13
C GLY A 429 -30.60 -10.71 -30.66
N ALA A 430 -31.20 -9.67 -31.25
CA ALA A 430 -31.10 -9.43 -32.69
C ALA A 430 -29.69 -8.93 -33.06
N GLY A 431 -28.90 -9.78 -33.73
CA GLY A 431 -27.53 -9.44 -34.18
C GLY A 431 -26.46 -9.47 -33.09
N LEU A 432 -26.81 -9.87 -31.87
CA LEU A 432 -25.88 -9.93 -30.74
C LEU A 432 -26.14 -11.15 -29.84
N ARG A 433 -25.10 -11.54 -29.14
CA ARG A 433 -25.11 -12.56 -28.08
C ARG A 433 -24.49 -11.99 -26.80
N LEU A 434 -25.08 -12.29 -25.66
CA LEU A 434 -24.59 -11.91 -24.34
C LEU A 434 -24.07 -13.13 -23.60
N GLU A 435 -22.92 -13.01 -22.95
CA GLU A 435 -22.44 -13.94 -21.92
C GLU A 435 -22.40 -13.19 -20.59
N VAL A 436 -22.89 -13.82 -19.53
CA VAL A 436 -22.92 -13.22 -18.19
C VAL A 436 -22.34 -14.22 -17.21
N ASP A 437 -21.29 -13.80 -16.51
CA ASP A 437 -20.65 -14.53 -15.41
C ASP A 437 -20.86 -13.72 -14.12
N GLY A 438 -21.49 -14.33 -13.13
CA GLY A 438 -21.74 -13.70 -11.83
C GLY A 438 -21.12 -14.46 -10.68
N GLU A 439 -20.72 -13.73 -9.64
CA GLU A 439 -20.11 -14.26 -8.43
C GLU A 439 -20.64 -13.49 -7.21
N LEU A 440 -20.99 -14.21 -6.14
CA LEU A 440 -21.27 -13.67 -4.83
C LEU A 440 -20.39 -14.35 -3.78
N GLU A 441 -19.69 -13.54 -2.99
CA GLU A 441 -18.90 -14.01 -1.85
C GLU A 441 -19.55 -13.65 -0.50
N ALA A 442 -19.19 -14.41 0.54
CA ALA A 442 -19.79 -14.36 1.89
C ALA A 442 -19.72 -12.99 2.59
N ASP A 443 -18.81 -12.13 2.17
CA ASP A 443 -18.66 -10.77 2.70
C ASP A 443 -19.57 -9.73 2.02
N GLY A 444 -20.28 -10.11 0.95
CA GLY A 444 -21.19 -9.23 0.21
C GLY A 444 -20.57 -8.53 -0.98
N CYS A 445 -19.39 -8.96 -1.43
CA CYS A 445 -18.90 -8.62 -2.77
C CYS A 445 -19.63 -9.45 -3.82
N LEU A 446 -20.34 -8.77 -4.72
CA LEU A 446 -20.96 -9.36 -5.90
C LEU A 446 -20.29 -8.79 -7.15
N GLN A 447 -19.84 -9.65 -8.05
CA GLN A 447 -19.25 -9.26 -9.32
C GLN A 447 -20.07 -9.84 -10.46
N VAL A 448 -20.30 -9.04 -11.50
CA VAL A 448 -20.89 -9.52 -12.75
C VAL A 448 -20.05 -9.02 -13.91
N ARG A 449 -19.60 -9.97 -14.73
CA ARG A 449 -18.98 -9.72 -16.02
C ARG A 449 -20.00 -9.98 -17.12
N ILE A 450 -20.20 -9.00 -18.01
CA ILE A 450 -21.13 -9.11 -19.13
C ILE A 450 -20.38 -8.88 -20.44
N VAL A 451 -20.34 -9.88 -21.32
CA VAL A 451 -19.70 -9.78 -22.63
C VAL A 451 -20.76 -9.65 -23.71
N VAL A 452 -20.71 -8.55 -24.46
CA VAL A 452 -21.52 -8.33 -25.67
C VAL A 452 -20.73 -8.78 -26.89
N HIS A 453 -21.23 -9.78 -27.59
CA HIS A 453 -20.68 -10.26 -28.86
C HIS A 453 -21.54 -9.81 -30.03
N ALA A 454 -20.89 -9.41 -31.11
CA ALA A 454 -21.56 -9.03 -32.36
C ALA A 454 -21.55 -10.22 -33.35
N ASP A 455 -22.72 -10.74 -33.70
CA ASP A 455 -22.86 -11.85 -34.67
C ASP A 455 -22.70 -11.35 -36.13
N ALA A 456 -22.94 -10.06 -36.34
CA ALA A 456 -22.72 -9.29 -37.56
C ALA A 456 -22.29 -7.87 -37.16
N ASP A 457 -21.97 -6.99 -38.11
CA ASP A 457 -21.70 -5.58 -37.80
C ASP A 457 -22.89 -5.00 -37.03
N LEU A 458 -22.63 -4.60 -35.79
CA LEU A 458 -23.62 -4.23 -34.80
C LEU A 458 -23.44 -2.76 -34.44
N ARG A 459 -24.54 -2.02 -34.52
CA ARG A 459 -24.61 -0.65 -34.02
C ARG A 459 -25.70 -0.58 -32.97
N LEU A 460 -25.30 -0.19 -31.76
CA LEU A 460 -26.19 0.08 -30.63
C LEU A 460 -26.19 1.58 -30.39
N ASP A 461 -27.37 2.17 -30.21
CA ASP A 461 -27.47 3.59 -29.88
C ASP A 461 -26.94 3.88 -28.46
N ASP A 462 -27.06 2.89 -27.57
CA ASP A 462 -26.52 2.91 -26.21
C ASP A 462 -26.44 1.48 -25.63
N VAL A 463 -25.56 1.29 -24.65
CA VAL A 463 -25.59 0.16 -23.71
C VAL A 463 -25.63 0.74 -22.30
N SER A 464 -26.73 0.50 -21.59
CA SER A 464 -27.05 1.13 -20.32
C SER A 464 -27.29 0.11 -19.20
N LEU A 465 -26.52 0.19 -18.12
CA LEU A 465 -26.83 -0.49 -16.87
C LEU A 465 -27.74 0.40 -16.02
N ILE A 466 -28.92 -0.10 -15.69
CA ILE A 466 -29.95 0.61 -14.91
C ILE A 466 -30.09 -0.07 -13.55
N VAL A 467 -29.86 0.68 -12.48
CA VAL A 467 -29.99 0.25 -11.08
C VAL A 467 -31.09 1.10 -10.41
N PRO A 468 -32.33 0.58 -10.32
CA PRO A 468 -33.43 1.30 -9.69
C PRO A 468 -33.44 1.05 -8.17
N LEU A 469 -33.02 2.04 -7.40
CA LEU A 469 -32.99 2.01 -5.94
C LEU A 469 -34.25 2.64 -5.35
N ARG A 470 -34.72 2.11 -4.22
CA ARG A 470 -35.80 2.76 -3.47
C ARG A 470 -35.31 4.06 -2.84
N ARG A 471 -36.09 5.14 -3.01
CA ARG A 471 -35.72 6.47 -2.52
C ARG A 471 -35.63 6.54 -1.00
N ASP A 472 -36.47 5.78 -0.29
CA ASP A 472 -36.41 5.69 1.17
C ASP A 472 -35.16 4.98 1.68
N VAL A 473 -34.46 4.21 0.84
CA VAL A 473 -33.20 3.53 1.17
C VAL A 473 -31.98 4.32 0.72
N ALA A 474 -31.97 4.84 -0.51
CA ALA A 474 -30.88 5.66 -1.03
C ALA A 474 -30.93 7.08 -0.45
N ARG A 475 -30.72 7.20 0.87
CA ARG A 475 -30.78 8.44 1.64
C ARG A 475 -29.49 9.24 1.56
N TYR A 476 -28.35 8.56 1.52
CA TYR A 476 -27.01 9.14 1.48
C TYR A 476 -26.24 8.65 0.26
N LEU A 477 -25.19 9.39 -0.12
CA LEU A 477 -24.22 8.96 -1.12
C LEU A 477 -22.79 9.41 -0.80
N MET A 478 -21.81 8.78 -1.47
CA MET A 478 -20.43 9.25 -1.59
C MET A 478 -19.81 8.74 -2.91
N GLY A 479 -18.94 9.55 -3.54
CA GLY A 479 -18.26 9.23 -4.79
C GLY A 479 -18.79 9.98 -6.02
N LEU A 480 -18.09 9.83 -7.15
CA LEU A 480 -18.34 10.51 -8.42
C LEU A 480 -18.46 12.05 -8.33
N GLY A 481 -17.50 12.67 -7.65
CA GLY A 481 -17.39 14.12 -7.47
C GLY A 481 -18.08 14.64 -6.21
N GLU A 482 -18.72 13.76 -5.45
CA GLU A 482 -19.45 14.13 -4.24
C GLU A 482 -18.80 13.55 -2.98
N ILE A 483 -18.69 14.39 -1.95
CA ILE A 483 -18.42 13.95 -0.58
C ILE A 483 -19.65 13.25 0.02
N GLY A 484 -19.46 12.60 1.16
CA GLY A 484 -20.50 12.00 1.98
C GLY A 484 -21.56 13.01 2.36
N GLN A 485 -22.78 12.83 1.84
CA GLN A 485 -23.88 13.75 2.08
C GLN A 485 -25.24 13.09 1.85
N SER A 486 -26.31 13.83 2.11
CA SER A 486 -27.66 13.43 1.69
C SER A 486 -27.74 13.32 0.17
N CYS A 487 -28.34 12.24 -0.33
CA CYS A 487 -28.38 11.94 -1.76
C CYS A 487 -29.15 13.02 -2.55
N PRO A 488 -28.50 13.79 -3.44
CA PRO A 488 -29.17 14.74 -4.35
C PRO A 488 -30.20 14.07 -5.26
N ASP A 489 -31.14 14.86 -5.78
CA ASP A 489 -32.15 14.39 -6.73
C ASP A 489 -31.55 14.03 -8.09
N SER A 490 -30.43 14.66 -8.47
CA SER A 490 -29.73 14.41 -9.72
C SER A 490 -28.21 14.52 -9.57
N LEU A 491 -27.49 13.69 -10.32
CA LEU A 491 -26.04 13.74 -10.51
C LEU A 491 -25.70 13.36 -11.95
N ASP A 492 -24.70 14.02 -12.53
CA ASP A 492 -24.17 13.71 -13.87
C ASP A 492 -22.65 13.64 -13.78
N TRP A 493 -22.11 12.47 -14.11
CA TRP A 493 -20.68 12.17 -14.07
C TRP A 493 -20.18 11.83 -15.47
N ALA A 494 -19.12 12.52 -15.87
CA ALA A 494 -18.33 12.21 -17.05
C ALA A 494 -16.96 11.71 -16.59
N TRP A 495 -16.41 10.74 -17.31
CA TRP A 495 -15.09 10.19 -16.98
C TRP A 495 -14.00 11.25 -17.16
N GLN A 496 -13.20 11.45 -16.11
CA GLN A 496 -12.10 12.42 -16.08
C GLN A 496 -10.87 11.82 -15.40
N VAL A 497 -10.48 10.63 -15.84
CA VAL A 497 -9.45 9.81 -15.17
C VAL A 497 -8.08 10.48 -15.09
N ALA A 498 -7.76 11.46 -15.93
CA ALA A 498 -6.51 12.21 -15.80
C ALA A 498 -6.40 13.00 -14.48
N THR A 499 -7.53 13.36 -13.87
CA THR A 499 -7.60 14.23 -12.68
C THR A 499 -8.53 13.73 -11.59
N ALA A 500 -9.35 12.69 -11.82
CA ALA A 500 -10.19 12.12 -10.77
C ALA A 500 -10.07 10.60 -10.67
N ASN A 501 -9.73 10.15 -9.46
CA ASN A 501 -9.64 8.75 -9.07
C ASN A 501 -11.01 8.22 -8.64
N GLN A 502 -11.98 8.19 -9.55
CA GLN A 502 -13.37 7.88 -9.22
C GLN A 502 -14.04 7.00 -10.28
N ASP A 503 -14.26 5.73 -9.92
CA ASP A 503 -14.89 4.69 -10.74
C ASP A 503 -16.08 4.00 -10.02
N ALA A 504 -16.53 4.57 -8.91
CA ALA A 504 -17.56 3.98 -8.05
C ALA A 504 -18.44 5.01 -7.33
N LEU A 505 -19.70 4.65 -7.08
CA LEU A 505 -20.67 5.42 -6.29
C LEU A 505 -21.30 4.52 -5.23
N TRP A 506 -21.29 4.94 -3.97
CA TRP A 506 -22.08 4.32 -2.91
C TRP A 506 -23.38 5.08 -2.68
N LEU A 507 -24.48 4.36 -2.54
CA LEU A 507 -25.83 4.86 -2.25
C LEU A 507 -26.48 3.98 -1.18
N GLY A 508 -27.07 4.59 -0.15
CA GLY A 508 -27.77 3.83 0.86
C GLY A 508 -28.11 4.58 2.12
N ASP A 509 -28.48 3.79 3.12
CA ASP A 509 -28.73 4.17 4.51
C ASP A 509 -27.85 3.29 5.41
N THR A 510 -27.84 3.59 6.70
CA THR A 510 -26.99 2.93 7.70
C THR A 510 -27.13 1.42 7.73
N ASN A 511 -28.34 0.87 7.58
CA ASN A 511 -28.58 -0.56 7.61
C ASN A 511 -28.87 -1.20 6.24
N ALA A 512 -28.76 -0.46 5.14
CA ALA A 512 -28.99 -0.98 3.79
C ALA A 512 -28.36 -0.06 2.73
N GLY A 513 -27.32 -0.52 2.03
CA GLY A 513 -26.70 0.25 0.95
C GLY A 513 -25.96 -0.62 -0.07
N VAL A 514 -25.56 0.01 -1.17
CA VAL A 514 -24.78 -0.62 -2.23
C VAL A 514 -23.78 0.36 -2.82
N GLN A 515 -22.52 -0.07 -2.98
CA GLN A 515 -21.57 0.57 -3.88
C GLN A 515 -21.65 -0.11 -5.24
N VAL A 516 -21.73 0.68 -6.32
CA VAL A 516 -21.59 0.21 -7.70
C VAL A 516 -20.26 0.73 -8.24
N SER A 517 -19.41 -0.15 -8.77
CA SER A 517 -18.17 0.20 -9.48
C SER A 517 -18.23 -0.33 -10.91
N TRP A 518 -17.75 0.48 -11.86
CA TRP A 518 -17.81 0.21 -13.29
C TRP A 518 -16.42 0.04 -13.88
N ARG A 519 -16.13 -1.15 -14.39
CA ARG A 519 -14.82 -1.56 -14.90
C ARG A 519 -14.97 -2.26 -16.25
N ASP A 520 -13.84 -2.59 -16.87
CA ASP A 520 -13.80 -3.47 -18.02
C ASP A 520 -12.53 -4.34 -17.98
N GLN A 521 -12.30 -5.09 -19.06
CA GLN A 521 -11.15 -5.99 -19.18
C GLN A 521 -9.77 -5.31 -19.09
N HIS A 522 -9.71 -3.98 -19.17
CA HIS A 522 -8.49 -3.18 -19.10
C HIS A 522 -8.27 -2.57 -17.72
N TYR A 523 -9.15 -2.81 -16.74
CA TYR A 523 -8.98 -2.27 -15.40
C TYR A 523 -7.61 -2.63 -14.81
N ARG A 524 -6.89 -1.59 -14.41
CA ARG A 524 -5.69 -1.66 -13.58
C ARG A 524 -5.92 -0.76 -12.38
N ARG A 525 -5.49 -1.21 -11.20
CA ARG A 525 -5.56 -0.40 -10.00
C ARG A 525 -4.69 0.86 -10.17
N PRO A 526 -5.22 2.07 -9.88
CA PRO A 526 -4.42 3.28 -9.92
C PRO A 526 -3.50 3.34 -8.69
N LEU A 527 -2.44 4.15 -8.77
CA LEU A 527 -1.73 4.54 -7.56
C LEU A 527 -2.60 5.53 -6.76
N ASN A 528 -2.46 5.52 -5.45
CA ASN A 528 -3.20 6.36 -4.51
C ASN A 528 -2.24 7.13 -3.59
N THR A 529 -2.78 8.09 -2.82
CA THR A 529 -2.06 8.94 -1.85
C THR A 529 -0.78 9.54 -2.40
N ASN A 530 -0.87 10.76 -2.93
CA ASN A 530 0.21 11.56 -3.55
C ASN A 530 0.68 11.08 -4.93
N TYR A 531 0.32 9.87 -5.37
CA TYR A 531 0.87 9.26 -6.59
C TYR A 531 -0.13 9.03 -7.73
N TYR A 532 -1.39 9.49 -7.58
CA TYR A 532 -2.45 9.20 -8.56
C TYR A 532 -2.06 9.59 -9.99
N THR A 533 -1.39 10.74 -10.17
CA THR A 533 -1.01 11.24 -11.50
C THR A 533 0.07 10.42 -12.19
N GLU A 534 0.87 9.64 -11.44
CA GLU A 534 1.90 8.78 -12.02
C GLU A 534 1.30 7.50 -12.63
N GLN A 535 0.18 7.03 -12.08
CA GLN A 535 -0.58 5.90 -12.62
C GLN A 535 -2.08 6.11 -12.38
N PRO A 536 -2.74 6.96 -13.19
CA PRO A 536 -4.16 7.24 -13.03
C PRO A 536 -5.01 6.03 -13.38
N LEU A 537 -6.31 6.13 -13.10
CA LEU A 537 -7.30 5.17 -13.60
C LEU A 537 -7.18 5.07 -15.13
N LEU A 538 -7.30 3.85 -15.64
CA LEU A 538 -7.50 3.65 -17.07
C LEU A 538 -8.97 3.92 -17.39
N GLU A 539 -9.20 4.79 -18.37
CA GLU A 539 -10.54 5.11 -18.82
C GLU A 539 -11.22 3.83 -19.37
N PRO A 540 -12.36 3.40 -18.81
CA PRO A 540 -13.00 2.17 -19.25
C PRO A 540 -13.56 2.36 -20.66
N GLU A 541 -13.09 1.57 -21.61
CA GLU A 541 -13.56 1.61 -23.01
C GLU A 541 -15.05 1.29 -23.10
N SER A 542 -15.55 0.43 -22.21
CA SER A 542 -16.96 0.01 -22.20
C SER A 542 -17.91 1.07 -21.65
N TRP A 543 -17.50 1.80 -20.62
CA TRP A 543 -18.38 2.76 -19.93
C TRP A 543 -18.13 4.21 -20.31
N SER A 544 -16.91 4.57 -20.71
CA SER A 544 -16.61 5.90 -21.22
C SER A 544 -16.76 5.98 -22.73
N ASN A 545 -16.36 4.93 -23.46
CA ASN A 545 -16.48 4.86 -24.91
C ASN A 545 -15.96 6.15 -25.61
N GLY A 546 -14.72 6.51 -25.28
CA GLY A 546 -14.08 7.73 -25.78
C GLY A 546 -14.78 9.03 -25.36
N GLY A 547 -15.31 9.08 -24.12
CA GLY A 547 -16.01 10.24 -23.56
C GLY A 547 -17.48 10.38 -23.97
N SER A 548 -18.05 9.39 -24.66
CA SER A 548 -19.48 9.40 -25.04
C SER A 548 -20.39 8.87 -23.92
N GLY A 549 -19.84 8.07 -23.02
CA GLY A 549 -20.53 7.46 -21.89
C GLY A 549 -20.30 8.20 -20.57
N GLY A 550 -20.99 7.74 -19.53
CA GLY A 550 -20.97 8.37 -18.21
C GLY A 550 -21.90 7.69 -17.23
N VAL A 551 -22.06 8.31 -16.06
CA VAL A 551 -22.98 7.86 -15.01
C VAL A 551 -23.93 8.99 -14.65
N ARG A 552 -25.21 8.67 -14.48
CA ARG A 552 -26.21 9.64 -14.03
C ARG A 552 -27.12 9.07 -12.97
N LEU A 553 -27.52 9.92 -12.04
CA LEU A 553 -28.55 9.64 -11.05
C LEU A 553 -29.76 10.52 -11.33
N ARG A 554 -30.97 9.96 -11.32
CA ARG A 554 -32.22 10.71 -11.41
C ARG A 554 -33.23 10.17 -10.40
N SER A 555 -33.90 11.07 -9.71
CA SER A 555 -34.87 10.72 -8.66
C SER A 555 -36.28 11.11 -9.07
N ASP A 556 -37.24 10.22 -8.86
CA ASP A 556 -38.67 10.53 -8.84
C ASP A 556 -39.20 10.46 -7.40
N ALA A 557 -40.52 10.38 -7.20
CA ALA A 557 -41.12 10.36 -5.86
C ALA A 557 -40.70 9.15 -5.01
N GLU A 558 -40.50 7.98 -5.61
CA GLU A 558 -40.32 6.70 -4.91
C GLU A 558 -38.99 6.01 -5.28
N VAL A 559 -38.41 6.33 -6.44
CA VAL A 559 -37.26 5.63 -7.02
C VAL A 559 -36.13 6.59 -7.33
N ARG A 560 -34.90 6.17 -7.02
CA ARG A 560 -33.67 6.76 -7.52
C ARG A 560 -33.04 5.82 -8.54
N THR A 561 -33.00 6.26 -9.79
CA THR A 561 -32.45 5.48 -10.89
C THR A 561 -31.01 5.91 -11.16
N LEU A 562 -30.07 5.01 -10.89
CA LEU A 562 -28.68 5.14 -11.29
C LEU A 562 -28.50 4.48 -12.66
N THR A 563 -27.94 5.20 -13.62
CA THR A 563 -27.69 4.70 -14.97
C THR A 563 -26.24 4.94 -15.36
N ALA A 564 -25.51 3.88 -15.66
CA ALA A 564 -24.22 3.97 -16.35
C ALA A 564 -24.42 3.59 -17.82
N PHE A 565 -23.98 4.44 -18.73
CA PHE A 565 -24.27 4.35 -20.15
C PHE A 565 -23.00 4.50 -20.98
N SER A 566 -22.89 3.79 -22.11
CA SER A 566 -21.74 3.89 -23.02
C SER A 566 -21.89 4.98 -24.09
N GLY A 567 -23.13 5.42 -24.36
CA GLY A 567 -23.42 6.11 -25.62
C GLY A 567 -23.31 5.16 -26.82
N PRO A 568 -23.32 5.69 -28.06
CA PRO A 568 -23.34 4.86 -29.28
C PRO A 568 -22.15 3.91 -29.38
N LEU A 569 -22.43 2.62 -29.50
CA LEU A 569 -21.42 1.56 -29.55
C LEU A 569 -21.47 0.86 -30.91
N GLU A 570 -20.32 0.76 -31.56
CA GLU A 570 -20.13 0.00 -32.79
C GLU A 570 -19.22 -1.19 -32.54
N LEU A 571 -19.66 -2.37 -32.97
CA LEU A 571 -18.88 -3.61 -32.90
C LEU A 571 -18.88 -4.26 -34.29
N PRO A 572 -17.69 -4.57 -34.86
CA PRO A 572 -17.62 -5.31 -36.11
C PRO A 572 -18.09 -6.76 -35.90
N ALA A 573 -18.50 -7.44 -36.97
CA ALA A 573 -18.82 -8.86 -36.92
C ALA A 573 -17.69 -9.69 -36.27
N GLY A 574 -18.03 -10.47 -35.24
CA GLY A 574 -17.08 -11.24 -34.42
C GLY A 574 -16.37 -10.44 -33.33
N GLY A 575 -16.60 -9.13 -33.23
CA GLY A 575 -16.09 -8.27 -32.16
C GLY A 575 -16.86 -8.44 -30.85
N SER A 576 -16.26 -7.98 -29.75
CA SER A 576 -16.88 -8.02 -28.42
C SER A 576 -16.54 -6.82 -27.55
N ARG A 577 -17.39 -6.55 -26.55
CA ARG A 577 -17.18 -5.54 -25.49
C ARG A 577 -17.51 -6.14 -24.12
N THR A 578 -16.66 -5.96 -23.11
CA THR A 578 -16.91 -6.47 -21.74
C THR A 578 -17.29 -5.35 -20.79
N PHE A 579 -18.42 -5.50 -20.12
CA PHE A 579 -18.91 -4.60 -19.08
C PHE A 579 -18.80 -5.30 -17.73
N ASP A 580 -17.83 -4.90 -16.92
CA ASP A 580 -17.64 -5.44 -15.57
C ASP A 580 -18.27 -4.52 -14.54
N VAL A 581 -19.08 -5.09 -13.65
CA VAL A 581 -19.79 -4.38 -12.58
C VAL A 581 -19.51 -5.07 -11.26
N ARG A 582 -19.11 -4.29 -10.26
CA ARG A 582 -19.01 -4.77 -8.88
C ARG A 582 -20.03 -4.08 -7.99
N LEU A 583 -20.75 -4.88 -7.21
CA LEU A 583 -21.60 -4.42 -6.11
C LEU A 583 -20.97 -4.78 -4.77
N LEU A 584 -20.91 -3.83 -3.84
CA LEU A 584 -20.61 -4.11 -2.42
C LEU A 584 -21.85 -3.85 -1.58
N LEU A 585 -22.39 -4.90 -0.96
CA LEU A 585 -23.64 -4.83 -0.19
C LEU A 585 -23.36 -4.47 1.27
N THR A 586 -23.77 -3.28 1.70
CA THR A 586 -23.51 -2.74 3.05
C THR A 586 -24.76 -2.78 3.93
N PRO A 587 -24.63 -2.92 5.26
CA PRO A 587 -23.40 -3.16 6.04
C PRO A 587 -22.76 -4.52 5.79
N PHE A 588 -21.48 -4.65 6.10
CA PHE A 588 -20.78 -5.92 5.96
C PHE A 588 -20.99 -6.84 7.17
N LYS A 589 -21.00 -6.27 8.37
CA LYS A 589 -21.09 -6.99 9.65
C LYS A 589 -21.72 -6.12 10.75
N PRO A 590 -22.20 -6.71 11.85
CA PRO A 590 -22.73 -5.92 12.96
C PRO A 590 -21.64 -5.10 13.65
N LEU A 591 -22.01 -3.92 14.17
CA LEU A 591 -21.19 -3.13 15.06
C LEU A 591 -20.96 -3.84 16.40
N THR A 592 -19.80 -3.59 17.01
CA THR A 592 -19.46 -4.04 18.36
C THR A 592 -19.14 -2.85 19.29
N PRO A 593 -20.12 -1.98 19.66
CA PRO A 593 -19.86 -0.79 20.46
C PRO A 593 -19.13 -1.05 21.78
N ALA A 594 -19.47 -2.13 22.48
CA ALA A 594 -18.78 -2.52 23.71
C ALA A 594 -17.29 -2.79 23.49
N GLN A 595 -16.93 -3.46 22.40
CA GLN A 595 -15.54 -3.67 22.01
C GLN A 595 -14.88 -2.33 21.65
N HIS A 596 -15.55 -1.49 20.86
CA HIS A 596 -15.00 -0.20 20.47
C HIS A 596 -14.61 0.67 21.67
N LEU A 597 -15.48 0.75 22.68
CA LEU A 597 -15.30 1.55 23.90
C LEU A 597 -14.27 0.96 24.87
N THR A 598 -14.01 -0.35 24.82
CA THR A 598 -13.03 -1.02 25.71
C THR A 598 -11.63 -1.07 25.13
N GLU A 599 -11.49 -0.99 23.80
CA GLU A 599 -10.21 -0.91 23.13
C GLU A 599 -9.66 0.52 23.15
N ARG A 600 -8.67 0.74 24.01
CA ARG A 600 -8.04 2.03 24.28
C ARG A 600 -6.71 2.12 23.55
N TYR A 601 -6.76 2.79 22.42
CA TYR A 601 -5.64 2.92 21.50
C TYR A 601 -4.57 3.88 22.01
N PHE A 602 -3.32 3.44 21.91
CA PHE A 602 -2.11 4.23 22.12
C PHE A 602 -1.26 4.17 20.84
N HIS A 603 -1.20 5.28 20.12
CA HIS A 603 -0.57 5.41 18.81
C HIS A 603 0.75 6.17 18.92
N ALA A 604 1.75 5.50 19.50
CA ALA A 604 3.13 5.96 19.59
C ALA A 604 4.04 4.79 20.00
N PHE A 605 5.35 4.94 19.77
CA PHE A 605 6.35 4.05 20.37
C PHE A 605 6.68 4.51 21.79
N ASP A 606 6.40 3.65 22.77
CA ASP A 606 6.70 3.87 24.20
C ASP A 606 6.90 2.51 24.91
N ASP A 607 7.39 2.54 26.13
CA ASP A 607 7.50 1.35 26.98
C ASP A 607 6.09 0.80 27.32
N PRO A 608 5.85 -0.53 27.18
CA PRO A 608 4.55 -1.12 27.47
C PRO A 608 4.03 -0.83 28.88
N ALA A 609 4.91 -0.63 29.89
CA ALA A 609 4.50 -0.23 31.23
C ALA A 609 3.91 1.18 31.24
N ALA A 610 4.55 2.13 30.55
CA ALA A 610 4.05 3.50 30.44
C ALA A 610 2.69 3.54 29.72
N VAL A 611 2.50 2.73 28.68
CA VAL A 611 1.21 2.59 28.00
C VAL A 611 0.14 2.03 28.94
N ALA A 612 0.48 1.04 29.77
CA ALA A 612 -0.46 0.45 30.72
C ALA A 612 -0.84 1.44 31.83
N ASP A 613 0.14 2.19 32.35
CA ASP A 613 -0.07 3.24 33.35
C ASP A 613 -0.93 4.40 32.80
N TYR A 614 -0.84 4.67 31.50
CA TYR A 614 -1.72 5.62 30.81
C TYR A 614 -3.17 5.09 30.69
N GLY A 615 -3.36 3.77 30.69
CA GLY A 615 -4.64 3.09 30.52
C GLY A 615 -4.89 2.57 29.09
N GLY A 616 -3.86 2.54 28.24
CA GLY A 616 -3.93 1.96 26.90
C GLY A 616 -3.80 0.42 26.93
N ASN A 617 -4.57 -0.25 26.08
CA ASN A 617 -4.55 -1.72 25.95
C ASN A 617 -4.41 -2.22 24.50
N VAL A 618 -4.38 -1.32 23.52
CA VAL A 618 -4.02 -1.60 22.13
C VAL A 618 -2.95 -0.60 21.70
N VAL A 619 -1.77 -1.11 21.34
CA VAL A 619 -0.62 -0.31 20.88
C VAL A 619 -0.61 -0.34 19.35
N ASN A 620 -0.57 0.83 18.73
CA ASN A 620 -0.29 0.97 17.30
C ASN A 620 1.15 1.47 17.15
N LEU A 621 2.03 0.56 16.73
CA LEU A 621 3.44 0.83 16.51
C LEU A 621 3.67 1.33 15.08
N HIS A 622 3.98 2.62 14.95
CA HIS A 622 4.37 3.21 13.67
C HIS A 622 5.73 2.68 13.18
N HIS A 623 6.03 2.85 11.89
CA HIS A 623 7.40 2.68 11.39
C HIS A 623 8.29 3.87 11.82
N ALA A 624 9.57 3.86 11.44
CA ALA A 624 10.57 4.85 11.85
C ALA A 624 10.81 4.87 13.38
N THR A 625 10.72 3.69 14.01
CA THR A 625 10.97 3.47 15.44
C THR A 625 12.07 2.41 15.61
N PRO A 626 12.77 2.33 16.76
CA PRO A 626 13.83 1.35 16.94
C PRO A 626 13.41 -0.12 16.74
N VAL A 627 12.13 -0.44 17.00
CA VAL A 627 11.59 -1.81 16.89
C VAL A 627 10.79 -2.06 15.60
N ASN A 628 10.58 -1.02 14.79
CA ASN A 628 9.99 -1.08 13.46
C ASN A 628 10.61 0.06 12.60
N PRO A 629 11.90 -0.05 12.23
CA PRO A 629 12.65 1.09 11.71
C PRO A 629 12.24 1.45 10.29
N TYR A 630 12.01 0.48 9.42
CA TYR A 630 11.87 0.72 7.99
C TYR A 630 10.41 0.61 7.55
N ILE A 631 10.01 1.45 6.62
CA ILE A 631 8.65 1.45 6.10
C ILE A 631 8.35 0.11 5.41
N ASN A 632 7.23 -0.52 5.77
CA ASN A 632 6.71 -1.74 5.11
C ASN A 632 7.65 -2.97 5.13
N ASP A 633 8.57 -3.07 6.10
CA ASP A 633 9.34 -4.31 6.33
C ASP A 633 9.66 -4.53 7.82
N PRO A 634 8.67 -4.87 8.66
CA PRO A 634 8.87 -5.07 10.10
C PRO A 634 9.84 -6.22 10.42
N MET A 635 10.02 -7.17 9.48
CA MET A 635 10.89 -8.33 9.65
C MET A 635 12.36 -7.95 9.83
N ARG A 636 12.77 -6.73 9.46
CA ARG A 636 14.15 -6.26 9.63
C ARG A 636 14.55 -6.04 11.09
N ALA A 637 13.58 -5.91 11.99
CA ALA A 637 13.77 -5.75 13.43
C ALA A 637 13.00 -6.81 14.24
N GLU A 638 12.94 -8.04 13.71
CA GLU A 638 12.10 -9.13 14.25
C GLU A 638 12.35 -9.39 15.75
N ALA A 639 13.61 -9.42 16.17
CA ALA A 639 13.98 -9.72 17.55
C ALA A 639 13.56 -8.61 18.52
N GLU A 640 13.81 -7.36 18.16
CA GLU A 640 13.43 -6.17 18.92
C GLU A 640 11.91 -6.02 18.99
N LEU A 641 11.22 -6.25 17.87
CA LEU A 641 9.76 -6.24 17.80
C LEU A 641 9.16 -7.33 18.70
N ARG A 642 9.68 -8.56 18.62
CA ARG A 642 9.25 -9.67 19.49
C ARG A 642 9.40 -9.32 20.96
N ALA A 643 10.52 -8.72 21.35
CA ALA A 643 10.75 -8.34 22.75
C ALA A 643 9.71 -7.32 23.26
N LEU A 644 9.34 -6.34 22.43
CA LEU A 644 8.28 -5.38 22.75
C LEU A 644 6.92 -6.08 22.89
N VAL A 645 6.57 -6.94 21.93
CA VAL A 645 5.31 -7.68 21.91
C VAL A 645 5.18 -8.61 23.12
N ASP A 646 6.24 -9.36 23.46
CA ASP A 646 6.26 -10.25 24.61
C ASP A 646 6.10 -9.49 25.96
N GLU A 647 6.63 -8.27 26.07
CA GLU A 647 6.40 -7.40 27.23
C GLU A 647 4.97 -6.84 27.27
N ALA A 648 4.43 -6.39 26.13
CA ALA A 648 3.06 -5.90 26.02
C ALA A 648 2.03 -6.99 26.37
N HIS A 649 2.21 -8.22 25.85
CA HIS A 649 1.36 -9.36 26.16
C HIS A 649 1.38 -9.74 27.64
N ARG A 650 2.54 -9.67 28.31
CA ARG A 650 2.64 -9.86 29.77
C ARG A 650 1.81 -8.86 30.58
N ARG A 651 1.44 -7.73 29.97
CA ARG A 651 0.61 -6.67 30.56
C ARG A 651 -0.85 -6.71 30.09
N GLY A 652 -1.23 -7.69 29.28
CA GLY A 652 -2.58 -7.79 28.71
C GLY A 652 -2.86 -6.76 27.62
N GLN A 653 -1.81 -6.20 27.01
CA GLN A 653 -1.94 -5.30 25.86
C GLN A 653 -1.83 -6.09 24.56
N ARG A 654 -2.41 -5.55 23.50
CA ARG A 654 -2.24 -6.04 22.12
C ARG A 654 -1.38 -5.08 21.32
N VAL A 655 -0.60 -5.59 20.38
CA VAL A 655 0.31 -4.78 19.54
C VAL A 655 -0.01 -4.97 18.07
N LYS A 656 -0.28 -3.86 17.39
CA LYS A 656 -0.35 -3.76 15.94
C LYS A 656 0.84 -3.04 15.39
N VAL A 657 1.28 -3.46 14.20
CA VAL A 657 2.44 -2.89 13.52
C VAL A 657 2.03 -2.17 12.24
N TYR A 658 2.68 -1.04 11.97
CA TYR A 658 2.66 -0.40 10.66
C TYR A 658 3.26 -1.36 9.64
N ASP A 659 2.44 -1.83 8.70
CA ASP A 659 2.87 -2.68 7.59
C ASP A 659 1.84 -2.61 6.45
N THR A 660 2.26 -2.12 5.30
CA THR A 660 1.50 -2.05 4.04
C THR A 660 2.46 -2.39 2.89
N VAL A 661 2.05 -2.24 1.62
CA VAL A 661 2.90 -2.55 0.46
C VAL A 661 2.94 -1.42 -0.56
N ARG A 662 2.41 -0.24 -0.22
CA ARG A 662 2.40 0.94 -1.10
C ARG A 662 3.81 1.39 -1.49
N GLU A 663 4.76 1.21 -0.60
CA GLU A 663 6.15 1.64 -0.75
C GLU A 663 7.09 0.56 -0.25
N LEU A 664 8.30 0.52 -0.79
CA LEU A 664 9.31 -0.47 -0.47
C LEU A 664 10.59 0.23 -0.01
N THR A 665 11.03 -0.05 1.22
CA THR A 665 12.28 0.46 1.78
C THR A 665 13.50 -0.02 0.99
N ARG A 666 14.54 0.83 0.89
CA ARG A 666 15.86 0.43 0.38
C ARG A 666 16.54 -0.68 1.20
N HIS A 667 16.09 -0.92 2.43
CA HIS A 667 16.64 -1.93 3.33
C HIS A 667 16.12 -3.35 3.05
N VAL A 668 15.20 -3.51 2.08
CA VAL A 668 14.71 -4.82 1.63
C VAL A 668 15.82 -5.55 0.84
N PRO A 669 16.29 -6.73 1.30
CA PRO A 669 17.35 -7.49 0.62
C PRO A 669 17.02 -7.86 -0.84
N GLU A 670 15.75 -8.13 -1.12
CA GLU A 670 15.24 -8.56 -2.41
C GLU A 670 15.16 -7.45 -3.46
N LEU A 671 15.43 -6.18 -3.11
CA LEU A 671 15.16 -5.03 -3.98
C LEU A 671 15.77 -5.18 -5.38
N ALA A 672 17.03 -5.63 -5.48
CA ALA A 672 17.66 -5.86 -6.78
C ALA A 672 16.95 -6.96 -7.60
N ALA A 673 16.45 -8.01 -6.96
CA ALA A 673 15.66 -9.04 -7.65
C ALA A 673 14.32 -8.49 -8.15
N LEU A 674 13.68 -7.60 -7.37
CA LEU A 674 12.44 -6.94 -7.76
C LEU A 674 12.65 -5.95 -8.93
N VAL A 675 13.77 -5.25 -8.96
CA VAL A 675 14.18 -4.41 -10.10
C VAL A 675 14.34 -5.24 -11.38
N ALA A 676 14.73 -6.51 -11.26
CA ALA A 676 14.83 -7.43 -12.40
C ALA A 676 13.47 -7.83 -13.00
N LEU A 677 12.36 -7.59 -12.27
CA LEU A 677 10.99 -7.83 -12.70
C LEU A 677 10.39 -6.65 -13.49
N ASP A 678 11.23 -5.74 -13.96
CA ASP A 678 10.84 -4.52 -14.67
C ASP A 678 9.84 -3.69 -13.83
N HIS A 679 8.63 -3.46 -14.35
CA HIS A 679 7.57 -2.73 -13.66
C HIS A 679 6.44 -3.64 -13.18
N GLU A 680 6.74 -4.91 -12.87
CA GLU A 680 5.77 -5.78 -12.22
C GLU A 680 5.50 -5.29 -10.78
N VAL A 681 6.55 -5.05 -10.00
CA VAL A 681 6.47 -4.69 -8.57
C VAL A 681 6.70 -3.20 -8.34
N LEU A 682 7.76 -2.62 -8.93
CA LEU A 682 8.10 -1.21 -8.76
C LEU A 682 7.38 -0.36 -9.80
N ALA A 683 6.72 0.71 -9.35
CA ALA A 683 5.98 1.59 -10.25
C ALA A 683 6.92 2.30 -11.22
N ALA A 684 6.53 2.32 -12.50
CA ALA A 684 7.21 3.12 -13.52
C ALA A 684 6.99 4.60 -13.24
N GLY A 685 8.05 5.41 -13.36
CA GLY A 685 7.97 6.84 -13.09
C GLY A 685 9.11 7.65 -13.69
N PRO A 686 9.15 8.96 -13.43
CA PRO A 686 10.14 9.88 -14.01
C PRO A 686 11.56 9.73 -13.43
N GLY A 687 11.76 8.89 -12.41
CA GLY A 687 13.00 8.80 -11.65
C GLY A 687 13.22 9.99 -10.72
N GLY A 688 14.47 10.25 -10.34
CA GLY A 688 14.82 11.36 -9.45
C GLY A 688 14.69 11.03 -7.96
N GLY A 689 14.19 11.97 -7.16
CA GLY A 689 14.04 11.78 -5.71
C GLY A 689 15.37 11.83 -4.95
N HIS A 690 15.44 11.11 -3.82
CA HIS A 690 16.63 11.03 -2.99
C HIS A 690 17.85 10.49 -3.80
N PRO A 691 19.08 11.02 -3.63
CA PRO A 691 20.25 10.60 -4.40
C PRO A 691 20.49 9.09 -4.43
N TRP A 692 20.23 8.41 -3.32
CA TRP A 692 20.31 6.95 -3.24
C TRP A 692 19.47 6.25 -4.34
N LEU A 693 18.24 6.70 -4.61
CA LEU A 693 17.40 6.12 -5.66
C LEU A 693 18.03 6.32 -7.05
N GLN A 694 18.60 7.51 -7.30
CA GLN A 694 19.26 7.83 -8.58
C GLN A 694 20.57 7.06 -8.79
N GLU A 695 21.24 6.69 -7.70
CA GLU A 695 22.53 5.98 -7.71
C GLU A 695 22.34 4.46 -7.85
N HIS A 696 21.26 3.90 -7.27
CA HIS A 696 21.09 2.45 -7.10
C HIS A 696 19.91 1.84 -7.88
N LEU A 697 18.94 2.64 -8.35
CA LEU A 697 17.82 2.14 -9.16
C LEU A 697 17.95 2.57 -10.63
N PRO A 698 17.30 1.84 -11.56
CA PRO A 698 17.10 2.36 -12.90
C PRO A 698 16.31 3.68 -12.84
N GLY A 699 16.60 4.62 -13.75
CA GLY A 699 16.01 5.97 -13.74
C GLY A 699 14.53 6.07 -14.13
N ASP A 700 13.76 4.97 -14.01
CA ASP A 700 12.37 4.82 -14.44
C ASP A 700 11.44 4.42 -13.28
N HIS A 701 11.63 5.04 -12.10
CA HIS A 701 10.87 4.73 -10.87
C HIS A 701 10.08 5.94 -10.35
N VAL A 702 9.17 5.70 -9.40
CA VAL A 702 8.50 6.75 -8.62
C VAL A 702 9.12 6.83 -7.20
N PRO A 703 9.73 7.96 -6.82
CA PRO A 703 10.28 8.15 -5.47
C PRO A 703 9.21 8.08 -4.37
N GLY A 704 9.52 7.34 -3.30
CA GLY A 704 8.66 7.20 -2.13
C GLY A 704 9.04 8.12 -0.96
N TRP A 705 8.45 7.82 0.18
CA TRP A 705 8.68 8.43 1.49
C TRP A 705 10.12 8.26 1.96
N VAL A 706 10.63 9.31 2.61
CA VAL A 706 11.90 9.29 3.33
C VAL A 706 11.61 9.50 4.82
N ALA A 707 12.21 8.63 5.65
CA ALA A 707 12.21 8.78 7.11
C ALA A 707 13.64 9.15 7.56
N PRO A 708 13.97 10.45 7.68
CA PRO A 708 15.35 10.88 7.93
C PRO A 708 15.90 10.43 9.29
N ASN A 709 15.02 10.21 10.27
CA ASN A 709 15.39 9.80 11.64
C ASN A 709 15.95 8.38 11.72
N VAL A 710 15.73 7.56 10.71
CA VAL A 710 16.23 6.18 10.59
C VAL A 710 17.01 5.94 9.29
N ASP A 711 17.30 7.02 8.55
CA ASP A 711 17.94 6.98 7.23
C ASP A 711 17.26 5.93 6.31
N ASP A 712 15.93 6.01 6.20
CA ASP A 712 15.14 5.16 5.31
C ASP A 712 14.68 5.94 4.09
N VAL A 713 14.78 5.31 2.92
CA VAL A 713 14.42 5.85 1.60
C VAL A 713 13.62 4.78 0.88
N ALA A 714 12.40 5.11 0.47
CA ALA A 714 11.51 4.17 -0.20
C ALA A 714 11.29 4.47 -1.69
N VAL A 715 10.80 3.45 -2.39
CA VAL A 715 10.33 3.51 -3.77
C VAL A 715 8.89 2.99 -3.84
N VAL A 716 8.05 3.58 -4.69
CA VAL A 716 6.61 3.22 -4.79
C VAL A 716 6.42 1.92 -5.57
N THR A 717 5.46 1.10 -5.15
CA THR A 717 5.07 -0.16 -5.82
C THR A 717 3.81 0.00 -6.69
N THR A 718 3.53 -0.94 -7.59
CA THR A 718 2.44 -0.87 -8.59
C THR A 718 1.02 -1.13 -8.06
N GLY A 719 0.87 -1.53 -6.79
CA GLY A 719 -0.44 -1.82 -6.16
C GLY A 719 -1.20 -3.06 -6.69
N ASP A 720 -0.69 -3.76 -7.71
CA ASP A 720 -1.20 -5.07 -8.17
C ASP A 720 -0.03 -5.91 -8.69
N SER A 721 0.63 -6.65 -7.79
CA SER A 721 1.77 -7.49 -8.14
C SER A 721 1.89 -8.70 -7.23
N ARG A 722 2.72 -9.68 -7.62
CA ARG A 722 2.99 -10.84 -6.76
C ARG A 722 3.79 -10.50 -5.49
N TRP A 723 4.25 -9.25 -5.32
CA TRP A 723 4.79 -8.80 -4.03
C TRP A 723 3.75 -8.93 -2.90
N HIS A 724 2.46 -8.88 -3.22
CA HIS A 724 1.39 -9.17 -2.26
C HIS A 724 1.47 -10.59 -1.69
N ASN A 725 2.02 -11.57 -2.45
CA ASN A 725 2.23 -12.92 -1.95
C ASN A 725 3.32 -12.95 -0.86
N VAL A 726 4.39 -12.18 -1.05
CA VAL A 726 5.47 -12.00 -0.06
C VAL A 726 4.92 -11.30 1.18
N TYR A 727 4.12 -10.25 1.00
CA TYR A 727 3.49 -9.53 2.10
C TYR A 727 2.58 -10.41 2.96
N VAL A 728 1.68 -11.19 2.34
CA VAL A 728 0.81 -12.13 3.08
C VAL A 728 1.65 -13.15 3.87
N ARG A 729 2.73 -13.67 3.29
CA ARG A 729 3.65 -14.58 4.00
C ARG A 729 4.43 -13.90 5.12
N SER A 730 4.82 -12.64 4.92
CA SER A 730 5.53 -11.84 5.93
C SER A 730 4.62 -11.58 7.13
N VAL A 731 3.36 -11.21 6.90
CA VAL A 731 2.36 -11.03 7.96
C VAL A 731 2.06 -12.34 8.67
N GLU A 732 1.94 -13.47 7.96
CA GLU A 732 1.79 -14.79 8.60
C GLU A 732 2.99 -15.12 9.48
N HIS A 733 4.21 -14.87 8.99
CA HIS A 733 5.45 -15.06 9.77
C HIS A 733 5.48 -14.19 11.02
N LEU A 734 5.17 -12.90 10.92
CA LEU A 734 5.10 -12.00 12.08
C LEU A 734 4.01 -12.46 13.07
N ALA A 735 2.86 -12.89 12.56
CA ALA A 735 1.76 -13.39 13.38
C ALA A 735 2.11 -14.72 14.04
N GLU A 736 2.90 -15.60 13.44
CA GLU A 736 3.30 -16.88 14.03
C GLU A 736 4.50 -16.72 14.98
N HIS A 737 5.56 -16.06 14.51
CA HIS A 737 6.87 -16.05 15.12
C HIS A 737 7.22 -14.79 15.90
N VAL A 738 6.51 -13.68 15.76
CA VAL A 738 6.75 -12.48 16.58
C VAL A 738 5.70 -12.32 17.65
N GLY A 739 4.43 -12.52 17.31
CA GLY A 739 3.36 -12.30 18.26
C GLY A 739 2.35 -11.22 17.87
N ILE A 740 2.54 -10.53 16.75
CA ILE A 740 1.73 -9.33 16.45
C ILE A 740 0.23 -9.67 16.46
N ASP A 741 -0.57 -8.79 17.06
CA ASP A 741 -2.02 -8.97 17.17
C ASP A 741 -2.75 -8.38 15.96
N GLY A 742 -2.01 -7.73 15.05
CA GLY A 742 -2.48 -7.38 13.72
C GLY A 742 -1.78 -6.14 13.16
N LEU A 743 -2.49 -5.38 12.34
CA LEU A 743 -1.91 -4.41 11.41
C LEU A 743 -2.50 -3.02 11.57
N TYR A 744 -1.63 -2.02 11.54
CA TYR A 744 -1.99 -0.63 11.30
C TYR A 744 -1.66 -0.30 9.85
N LEU A 745 -2.69 -0.07 9.04
CA LEU A 745 -2.55 0.26 7.62
C LEU A 745 -2.65 1.78 7.46
N ASP A 746 -1.62 2.41 6.92
CA ASP A 746 -1.57 3.84 6.60
C ASP A 746 -1.57 4.04 5.08
N ASP A 747 -2.79 4.17 4.55
CA ASP A 747 -3.11 3.98 3.16
C ASP A 747 -2.65 2.61 2.61
N VAL A 748 -3.27 2.20 1.50
CA VAL A 748 -3.06 0.84 0.96
C VAL A 748 -3.06 0.84 -0.54
N ALA A 749 -2.06 0.22 -1.13
CA ALA A 749 -2.00 0.04 -2.58
C ALA A 749 -2.69 -1.24 -3.05
N PHE A 750 -3.06 -2.17 -2.16
CA PHE A 750 -3.60 -3.49 -2.51
C PHE A 750 -5.15 -3.56 -2.44
N ASP A 751 -5.72 -4.65 -3.00
CA ASP A 751 -7.16 -4.84 -3.16
C ASP A 751 -7.80 -5.73 -2.06
N ARG A 752 -9.11 -5.97 -2.20
CA ARG A 752 -9.86 -6.89 -1.34
C ARG A 752 -9.28 -8.30 -1.29
N THR A 753 -8.72 -8.80 -2.39
CA THR A 753 -8.13 -10.15 -2.45
C THR A 753 -6.99 -10.27 -1.45
N ALA A 754 -6.05 -9.32 -1.47
CA ALA A 754 -4.95 -9.30 -0.52
C ALA A 754 -5.46 -9.10 0.92
N MET A 755 -6.42 -8.19 1.16
CA MET A 755 -6.97 -7.97 2.50
C MET A 755 -7.63 -9.22 3.09
N LYS A 756 -8.41 -9.96 2.29
CA LYS A 756 -9.02 -11.23 2.70
C LYS A 756 -7.97 -12.25 3.12
N ARG A 757 -6.87 -12.35 2.36
CA ARG A 757 -5.73 -13.23 2.66
C ARG A 757 -5.04 -12.85 3.96
N LEU A 758 -4.77 -11.55 4.18
CA LEU A 758 -4.19 -11.02 5.42
C LEU A 758 -5.04 -11.37 6.63
N ARG A 759 -6.35 -11.10 6.56
CA ARG A 759 -7.27 -11.41 7.67
C ARG A 759 -7.24 -12.90 8.00
N ARG A 760 -7.18 -13.76 6.98
CA ARG A 760 -7.14 -15.21 7.15
C ARG A 760 -5.87 -15.68 7.84
N VAL A 761 -4.70 -15.25 7.38
CA VAL A 761 -3.42 -15.67 7.99
C VAL A 761 -3.31 -15.15 9.42
N LEU A 762 -3.74 -13.91 9.68
CA LEU A 762 -3.80 -13.38 11.04
C LEU A 762 -4.71 -14.25 11.94
N ALA A 763 -5.92 -14.58 11.48
CA ALA A 763 -6.88 -15.38 12.25
C ALA A 763 -6.44 -16.83 12.51
N ARG A 764 -5.47 -17.37 11.74
CA ARG A 764 -4.89 -18.69 11.99
C ARG A 764 -3.95 -18.72 13.19
N HIS A 765 -3.30 -17.60 13.47
CA HIS A 765 -2.27 -17.51 14.51
C HIS A 765 -2.67 -16.63 15.70
N ARG A 766 -3.73 -15.81 15.54
CA ARG A 766 -4.22 -14.87 16.55
C ARG A 766 -5.72 -15.05 16.75
N PRO A 767 -6.22 -15.16 18.00
CA PRO A 767 -7.63 -15.42 18.26
C PRO A 767 -8.54 -14.24 17.87
N ASP A 768 -8.09 -13.01 18.14
CA ASP A 768 -8.86 -11.78 17.90
C ASP A 768 -7.99 -10.75 17.17
N PRO A 769 -7.60 -11.01 15.91
CA PRO A 769 -6.70 -10.12 15.19
C PRO A 769 -7.37 -8.77 14.96
N LEU A 770 -6.57 -7.71 14.99
CA LEU A 770 -7.00 -6.34 14.82
C LEU A 770 -6.37 -5.71 13.57
N VAL A 771 -7.17 -5.14 12.68
CA VAL A 771 -6.69 -4.39 11.53
C VAL A 771 -7.36 -3.03 11.48
N ASP A 772 -6.56 -1.96 11.48
CA ASP A 772 -7.06 -0.61 11.30
C ASP A 772 -6.65 -0.07 9.94
N LEU A 773 -7.52 0.74 9.36
CA LEU A 773 -7.17 1.56 8.20
C LEU A 773 -7.18 3.04 8.56
N HIS A 774 -6.04 3.68 8.33
CA HIS A 774 -5.85 5.11 8.33
C HIS A 774 -5.70 5.62 6.89
N SER A 775 -6.16 6.84 6.68
CA SER A 775 -6.02 7.59 5.43
C SER A 775 -6.16 9.07 5.73
N ALA A 776 -5.44 9.88 4.95
CA ALA A 776 -5.76 11.29 4.75
C ALA A 776 -7.06 11.47 3.95
N ASN A 777 -7.69 12.64 4.06
CA ASN A 777 -8.78 13.04 3.19
C ASN A 777 -8.25 13.26 1.76
N GLN A 778 -8.50 12.28 0.90
CA GLN A 778 -8.06 12.24 -0.50
C GLN A 778 -8.94 13.08 -1.43
N PHE A 779 -9.88 13.86 -0.89
CA PHE A 779 -10.73 14.74 -1.66
C PHE A 779 -9.99 16.03 -2.09
N ASN A 780 -8.83 15.88 -2.72
CA ASN A 780 -7.93 16.95 -3.16
C ASN A 780 -7.33 16.63 -4.55
N ALA A 781 -6.64 17.61 -5.14
CA ALA A 781 -6.14 17.50 -6.52
C ALA A 781 -5.04 16.45 -6.72
N SER A 782 -4.18 16.23 -5.72
CA SER A 782 -3.07 15.26 -5.82
C SER A 782 -3.55 13.81 -5.78
N ASP A 783 -4.70 13.58 -5.15
CA ASP A 783 -5.30 12.25 -4.94
C ASP A 783 -6.49 11.95 -5.86
N GLY A 784 -6.78 12.87 -6.79
CA GLY A 784 -7.86 12.72 -7.75
C GLY A 784 -9.26 12.86 -7.12
N TYR A 785 -9.39 13.65 -6.07
CA TYR A 785 -10.66 13.91 -5.37
C TYR A 785 -11.40 12.63 -4.94
N ALA A 786 -10.67 11.59 -4.55
CA ALA A 786 -11.30 10.36 -4.07
C ALA A 786 -11.87 10.56 -2.66
N SER A 787 -13.09 10.07 -2.43
CA SER A 787 -13.56 9.83 -1.05
C SER A 787 -12.79 8.62 -0.51
N SER A 788 -12.02 8.81 0.57
CA SER A 788 -11.20 7.73 1.16
C SER A 788 -12.06 6.55 1.60
N ALA A 789 -13.25 6.82 2.17
CA ALA A 789 -14.20 5.79 2.55
C ALA A 789 -14.69 4.98 1.34
N ASN A 790 -14.97 5.65 0.21
CA ASN A 790 -15.41 4.98 -1.01
C ASN A 790 -14.27 4.20 -1.70
N LEU A 791 -13.06 4.77 -1.72
CA LEU A 791 -11.85 4.16 -2.30
C LEU A 791 -11.52 2.83 -1.63
N TYR A 792 -11.60 2.80 -0.29
CA TYR A 792 -11.21 1.63 0.50
C TYR A 792 -12.39 0.74 0.94
N LEU A 793 -13.61 1.02 0.49
CA LEU A 793 -14.82 0.32 0.92
C LEU A 793 -14.73 -1.21 0.75
N GLU A 794 -14.02 -1.66 -0.29
CA GLU A 794 -13.81 -3.10 -0.56
C GLU A 794 -12.99 -3.84 0.51
N LEU A 795 -12.22 -3.11 1.33
CA LEU A 795 -11.36 -3.66 2.37
C LEU A 795 -12.10 -3.76 3.71
N MET A 796 -13.09 -2.91 3.93
CA MET A 796 -13.85 -2.76 5.18
C MET A 796 -14.49 -4.04 5.74
N PRO A 797 -14.88 -5.06 4.95
CA PRO A 797 -15.33 -6.33 5.51
C PRO A 797 -14.33 -6.97 6.48
N TYR A 798 -13.03 -6.73 6.25
CA TYR A 798 -11.92 -7.38 6.94
C TYR A 798 -11.13 -6.45 7.89
N LEU A 799 -11.56 -5.20 8.04
CA LEU A 799 -11.02 -4.23 9.01
C LEU A 799 -11.78 -4.33 10.33
N ASP A 800 -11.18 -3.87 11.44
CA ASP A 800 -11.85 -3.78 12.74
C ASP A 800 -12.11 -2.32 13.15
N ARG A 801 -11.35 -1.35 12.61
CA ARG A 801 -11.53 0.08 12.89
C ARG A 801 -11.14 0.98 11.71
N LEU A 802 -11.80 2.13 11.61
CA LEU A 802 -11.42 3.20 10.69
C LEU A 802 -10.77 4.37 11.44
N TRP A 803 -9.77 4.98 10.81
CA TRP A 803 -9.14 6.21 11.27
C TRP A 803 -8.91 7.17 10.09
N LEU A 804 -9.99 7.45 9.36
CA LEU A 804 -10.00 8.36 8.21
C LEU A 804 -10.19 9.78 8.74
N GLY A 805 -9.09 10.45 9.07
CA GLY A 805 -9.16 11.68 9.88
C GLY A 805 -8.11 12.74 9.62
N GLU A 806 -7.05 12.46 8.85
CA GLU A 806 -6.08 13.50 8.48
C GLU A 806 -6.70 14.41 7.41
N TYR A 807 -6.48 15.73 7.54
CA TYR A 807 -7.11 16.79 6.72
C TYR A 807 -8.65 16.82 6.72
N VAL A 808 -9.31 16.14 7.68
CA VAL A 808 -10.77 16.25 7.86
C VAL A 808 -11.12 17.54 8.57
N ASP A 809 -12.10 18.28 8.03
CA ASP A 809 -12.70 19.43 8.70
C ASP A 809 -13.84 18.97 9.63
N TYR A 810 -13.55 18.92 10.94
CA TYR A 810 -14.53 18.53 11.95
C TYR A 810 -15.49 19.66 12.37
N GLU A 811 -15.25 20.90 11.94
CA GLU A 811 -16.04 22.06 12.35
C GLU A 811 -17.04 22.48 11.27
N GLY A 812 -16.63 22.45 9.99
CA GLY A 812 -17.41 22.92 8.84
C GLY A 812 -18.22 21.87 8.08
N THR A 813 -18.22 20.60 8.51
CA THR A 813 -18.89 19.49 7.80
C THR A 813 -20.25 19.08 8.40
N ASP A 814 -21.14 18.62 7.52
CA ASP A 814 -22.49 18.15 7.86
C ASP A 814 -22.49 16.78 8.58
N PRO A 815 -23.43 16.47 9.48
CA PRO A 815 -23.53 15.16 10.12
C PRO A 815 -23.59 13.97 9.15
N ALA A 816 -24.11 14.14 7.94
CA ALA A 816 -24.10 13.10 6.92
C ALA A 816 -22.68 12.75 6.45
N TYR A 817 -21.77 13.73 6.37
CA TYR A 817 -20.36 13.49 6.06
C TYR A 817 -19.70 12.67 7.16
N TRP A 818 -19.94 13.02 8.42
CA TRP A 818 -19.46 12.25 9.56
C TRP A 818 -19.98 10.81 9.54
N LEU A 819 -21.27 10.62 9.26
CA LEU A 819 -21.88 9.30 9.21
C LEU A 819 -21.28 8.44 8.08
N VAL A 820 -21.16 8.99 6.87
CA VAL A 820 -20.78 8.24 5.67
C VAL A 820 -19.28 8.06 5.53
N GLU A 821 -18.47 9.08 5.80
CA GLU A 821 -17.03 9.05 5.50
C GLU A 821 -16.13 8.88 6.74
N VAL A 822 -16.59 9.29 7.92
CA VAL A 822 -15.74 9.32 9.12
C VAL A 822 -16.05 8.17 10.09
N SER A 823 -17.34 7.85 10.28
CA SER A 823 -17.78 6.99 11.38
C SER A 823 -17.63 5.49 11.14
N GLY A 824 -17.66 5.03 9.89
CA GLY A 824 -17.69 3.61 9.52
C GLY A 824 -19.02 2.88 9.77
N ILE A 825 -20.00 3.52 10.43
CA ILE A 825 -21.26 2.89 10.89
C ILE A 825 -22.04 2.23 9.74
N PRO A 826 -22.25 2.89 8.58
CA PRO A 826 -23.00 2.27 7.47
C PRO A 826 -22.37 0.99 6.91
N PHE A 827 -21.11 0.71 7.28
CA PHE A 827 -20.32 -0.40 6.78
C PHE A 827 -20.11 -1.49 7.82
N GLY A 828 -20.60 -1.31 9.05
CA GLY A 828 -20.38 -2.26 10.14
C GLY A 828 -19.04 -2.07 10.85
N LEU A 829 -18.51 -0.85 10.83
CA LEU A 829 -17.29 -0.45 11.52
C LEU A 829 -17.56 0.76 12.42
N MET A 830 -16.60 1.06 13.30
CA MET A 830 -16.58 2.29 14.09
C MET A 830 -15.27 3.04 13.84
N GLY A 831 -15.34 4.36 13.88
CA GLY A 831 -14.25 5.26 13.51
C GLY A 831 -13.57 5.95 14.70
N GLU A 832 -12.48 6.64 14.42
CA GLU A 832 -11.77 7.54 15.35
C GLU A 832 -11.38 8.85 14.62
N MET A 833 -11.05 9.90 15.36
CA MET A 833 -10.67 11.22 14.82
C MET A 833 -9.15 11.45 14.87
N LEU A 834 -8.63 12.33 14.01
CA LEU A 834 -7.19 12.65 13.95
C LEU A 834 -6.88 14.14 13.89
N GLN A 835 -7.25 14.83 12.80
CA GLN A 835 -6.84 16.23 12.55
C GLN A 835 -7.14 17.12 13.77
N ASP A 836 -6.10 17.77 14.30
CA ASP A 836 -6.13 18.66 15.47
C ASP A 836 -6.77 18.06 16.75
N GLY A 837 -6.84 16.73 16.84
CA GLY A 837 -7.48 16.01 17.94
C GLY A 837 -9.01 15.85 17.80
N GLY A 838 -9.58 16.26 16.66
CA GLY A 838 -11.00 16.11 16.36
C GLY A 838 -11.92 17.05 17.13
N ASN A 839 -13.23 16.79 17.04
CA ASN A 839 -14.24 17.45 17.88
C ASN A 839 -14.81 16.43 18.88
N PRO A 840 -14.45 16.49 20.18
CA PRO A 840 -14.81 15.43 21.14
C PRO A 840 -16.32 15.34 21.39
N TRP A 841 -17.06 16.44 21.26
CA TRP A 841 -18.52 16.41 21.47
C TRP A 841 -19.23 15.77 20.28
N ARG A 842 -18.92 16.20 19.06
CA ARG A 842 -19.48 15.61 17.83
C ARG A 842 -19.03 14.15 17.66
N GLY A 843 -17.77 13.84 17.97
CA GLY A 843 -17.26 12.47 17.99
C GLY A 843 -18.07 11.54 18.89
N MET A 844 -18.43 11.97 20.10
CA MET A 844 -19.23 11.13 21.01
C MET A 844 -20.64 10.81 20.50
N VAL A 845 -21.23 11.64 19.64
CA VAL A 845 -22.51 11.32 18.98
C VAL A 845 -22.37 10.07 18.09
N PHE A 846 -21.17 9.78 17.58
CA PHE A 846 -20.86 8.57 16.81
C PHE A 846 -20.11 7.51 17.65
N GLY A 847 -19.94 7.73 18.95
CA GLY A 847 -19.18 6.86 19.85
C GLY A 847 -17.66 6.95 19.69
N MET A 848 -17.15 8.00 19.05
CA MET A 848 -15.76 8.13 18.63
C MET A 848 -14.92 9.02 19.57
N THR A 849 -13.62 8.71 19.65
CA THR A 849 -12.59 9.60 20.22
C THR A 849 -11.46 9.84 19.22
N ALA A 850 -10.54 10.74 19.54
CA ALA A 850 -9.22 10.76 18.90
C ALA A 850 -8.30 9.71 19.55
N ARG A 851 -7.08 9.51 19.02
CA ARG A 851 -6.11 8.55 19.58
C ARG A 851 -5.17 9.19 20.61
N ALA A 852 -4.87 8.44 21.67
CA ALA A 852 -3.80 8.78 22.60
C ALA A 852 -2.43 8.45 21.99
N PRO A 853 -1.31 9.05 22.44
CA PRO A 853 -1.24 10.10 23.46
C PRO A 853 -1.43 11.52 22.90
N ALA A 854 -1.61 11.68 21.58
CA ALA A 854 -1.82 12.99 20.96
C ALA A 854 -3.00 13.76 21.59
N VAL A 855 -4.06 13.02 21.98
CA VAL A 855 -5.17 13.53 22.79
C VAL A 855 -5.26 12.78 24.12
N ASP A 856 -5.44 13.54 25.22
CA ASP A 856 -5.68 12.96 26.54
C ASP A 856 -7.12 12.48 26.71
N ASN A 857 -7.36 11.21 26.38
CA ASN A 857 -8.68 10.58 26.49
C ASN A 857 -9.02 10.09 27.90
N ARG A 858 -8.09 10.11 28.87
CA ARG A 858 -8.31 9.51 30.20
C ARG A 858 -9.53 10.08 30.94
N PRO A 859 -9.81 11.40 30.91
CA PRO A 859 -11.02 11.93 31.54
C PRO A 859 -12.31 11.34 30.97
N LEU A 860 -12.36 11.14 29.64
CA LEU A 860 -13.53 10.61 28.96
C LEU A 860 -13.65 9.09 29.17
N TRP A 861 -12.55 8.33 29.07
CA TRP A 861 -12.51 6.91 29.41
C TRP A 861 -12.95 6.64 30.85
N THR A 862 -12.49 7.46 31.80
CA THR A 862 -12.91 7.37 33.20
C THR A 862 -14.42 7.64 33.36
N ALA A 863 -14.95 8.60 32.59
CA ALA A 863 -16.38 8.87 32.58
C ALA A 863 -17.18 7.70 32.00
N TRP A 864 -16.71 7.07 30.92
CA TRP A 864 -17.34 5.89 30.33
C TRP A 864 -17.41 4.72 31.31
N ASP A 865 -16.30 4.43 32.01
CA ASP A 865 -16.24 3.36 33.03
C ASP A 865 -17.20 3.65 34.18
N ARG A 866 -17.20 4.88 34.69
CA ARG A 866 -18.06 5.30 35.79
C ARG A 866 -19.55 5.21 35.45
N LEU A 867 -19.90 5.50 34.19
CA LEU A 867 -21.26 5.48 33.70
C LEU A 867 -21.68 4.12 33.11
N GLY A 868 -20.76 3.16 33.00
CA GLY A 868 -21.05 1.81 32.53
C GLY A 868 -21.38 1.71 31.03
N LEU A 869 -20.92 2.63 30.18
CA LEU A 869 -21.29 2.68 28.74
C LEU A 869 -21.00 1.38 28.00
N THR A 870 -19.95 0.64 28.41
CA THR A 870 -19.54 -0.61 27.77
C THR A 870 -20.56 -1.74 27.90
N GLY A 871 -21.44 -1.68 28.91
CA GLY A 871 -22.54 -2.62 29.12
C GLY A 871 -23.88 -2.15 28.53
N MET A 872 -23.93 -0.96 27.93
CA MET A 872 -25.14 -0.36 27.42
C MET A 872 -25.32 -0.60 25.91
N THR A 873 -26.58 -0.63 25.46
CA THR A 873 -26.94 -0.68 24.04
C THR A 873 -26.88 0.72 23.44
N MET A 874 -26.11 0.88 22.37
CA MET A 874 -25.99 2.15 21.64
C MET A 874 -27.06 2.24 20.54
N THR A 875 -27.87 3.30 20.58
CA THR A 875 -28.82 3.69 19.54
C THR A 875 -28.50 5.11 19.08
N GLY A 876 -27.98 5.22 17.86
CA GLY A 876 -27.57 6.50 17.28
C GLY A 876 -28.72 7.29 16.67
N TRP A 877 -28.53 8.60 16.52
CA TRP A 877 -29.50 9.54 15.93
C TRP A 877 -29.98 9.18 14.52
N TRP A 878 -29.21 8.34 13.81
CA TRP A 878 -29.57 7.83 12.49
C TRP A 878 -30.64 6.72 12.53
N SER A 879 -30.84 6.09 13.69
CA SER A 879 -31.86 5.05 13.86
C SER A 879 -33.26 5.66 13.93
N ALA A 880 -34.22 5.02 13.24
CA ALA A 880 -35.63 5.36 13.37
C ALA A 880 -36.20 5.03 14.77
N ASP A 881 -35.53 4.16 15.52
CA ASP A 881 -35.94 3.70 16.85
C ASP A 881 -35.22 4.45 17.99
N THR A 882 -34.75 5.68 17.72
CA THR A 882 -34.00 6.50 18.68
C THR A 882 -34.85 6.80 19.94
N PRO A 883 -34.42 6.40 21.15
CA PRO A 883 -35.21 6.59 22.37
C PRO A 883 -35.30 8.05 22.83
N VAL A 884 -34.33 8.89 22.43
CA VAL A 884 -34.27 10.29 22.82
C VAL A 884 -34.06 11.18 21.60
N LEU A 885 -35.06 12.01 21.34
CA LEU A 885 -35.05 13.01 20.28
C LEU A 885 -34.74 14.39 20.84
N THR A 886 -34.21 15.25 20.00
CA THR A 886 -34.06 16.68 20.24
C THR A 886 -35.19 17.43 19.54
N ASP A 887 -35.53 18.62 20.04
CA ASP A 887 -36.46 19.53 19.37
C ASP A 887 -35.80 20.37 18.24
N ARG A 888 -34.58 19.97 17.82
CA ARG A 888 -33.76 20.69 16.84
C ARG A 888 -33.00 19.72 15.92
N ASP A 889 -33.12 19.93 14.61
CA ASP A 889 -32.42 19.11 13.61
C ASP A 889 -30.89 19.33 13.60
N ASP A 890 -30.42 20.48 14.10
CA ASP A 890 -29.00 20.85 14.17
C ASP A 890 -28.33 20.50 15.51
N VAL A 891 -29.03 19.77 16.39
CA VAL A 891 -28.47 19.20 17.62
C VAL A 891 -28.83 17.73 17.69
N LEU A 892 -27.83 16.85 17.65
CA LEU A 892 -28.02 15.42 17.52
C LEU A 892 -27.78 14.69 18.85
N ALA A 893 -28.52 13.60 19.07
CA ALA A 893 -28.47 12.79 20.27
C ALA A 893 -28.31 11.30 19.96
N THR A 894 -27.31 10.67 20.58
CA THR A 894 -27.11 9.22 20.58
C THR A 894 -27.27 8.69 22.00
N THR A 895 -28.03 7.62 22.17
CA THR A 895 -28.38 7.06 23.47
C THR A 895 -27.65 5.76 23.72
N PHE A 896 -27.06 5.60 24.90
CA PHE A 896 -26.54 4.36 25.45
C PHE A 896 -27.49 3.96 26.60
N ALA A 897 -28.20 2.84 26.51
CA ALA A 897 -29.18 2.44 27.53
C ALA A 897 -28.95 1.01 28.05
N GLY A 898 -29.17 0.79 29.35
CA GLY A 898 -29.05 -0.52 30.01
C GLY A 898 -29.48 -0.46 31.48
N ASP A 899 -30.00 -1.56 32.02
CA ASP A 899 -30.33 -1.73 33.45
C ASP A 899 -31.18 -0.60 34.11
N GLY A 900 -32.06 0.04 33.34
CA GLY A 900 -32.90 1.13 33.84
C GLY A 900 -32.16 2.46 34.01
N ASP A 901 -31.03 2.65 33.34
CA ASP A 901 -30.32 3.92 33.20
C ASP A 901 -30.02 4.20 31.71
N ALA A 902 -29.75 5.45 31.37
CA ALA A 902 -29.32 5.84 30.03
C ALA A 902 -28.29 6.98 30.05
N VAL A 903 -27.39 6.98 29.08
CA VAL A 903 -26.44 8.06 28.82
C VAL A 903 -26.66 8.60 27.42
N ILE A 904 -26.83 9.91 27.29
CA ILE A 904 -27.08 10.59 26.03
C ILE A 904 -25.83 11.41 25.66
N ALA A 905 -25.22 11.09 24.53
CA ALA A 905 -24.24 11.93 23.87
C ALA A 905 -24.96 12.93 22.98
N LEU A 906 -24.85 14.22 23.31
CA LEU A 906 -25.52 15.33 22.63
C LEU A 906 -24.47 16.27 22.03
N ALA A 907 -24.61 16.70 20.77
CA ALA A 907 -23.71 17.69 20.17
C ALA A 907 -24.39 18.58 19.12
N SER A 908 -23.87 19.80 18.96
CA SER A 908 -24.45 20.85 18.11
C SER A 908 -23.67 21.08 16.81
N TRP A 909 -24.43 21.19 15.72
CA TRP A 909 -24.05 21.73 14.42
C TRP A 909 -24.60 23.15 14.19
N ALA A 910 -25.30 23.72 15.16
CA ALA A 910 -25.72 25.11 15.10
C ALA A 910 -24.51 26.07 15.05
N SER A 911 -24.60 27.10 14.23
CA SER A 911 -23.57 28.16 14.12
C SER A 911 -23.59 29.15 15.29
N GLU A 912 -24.70 29.22 16.02
CA GLU A 912 -24.91 30.11 17.18
C GLU A 912 -25.29 29.31 18.43
N PRO A 913 -25.01 29.83 19.65
CA PRO A 913 -25.47 29.19 20.89
C PRO A 913 -26.97 28.93 20.87
N CYS A 914 -27.38 27.75 21.31
CA CYS A 914 -28.78 27.34 21.32
C CYS A 914 -29.16 26.66 22.63
N GLU A 915 -30.47 26.54 22.85
CA GLU A 915 -31.04 25.67 23.87
C GLU A 915 -31.79 24.55 23.18
N VAL A 916 -31.70 23.35 23.75
CA VAL A 916 -32.34 22.13 23.22
C VAL A 916 -33.10 21.43 24.33
N SER A 917 -34.28 20.91 24.00
CA SER A 917 -35.08 20.08 24.90
C SER A 917 -35.00 18.62 24.45
N LEU A 918 -34.95 17.70 25.41
CA LEU A 918 -34.98 16.27 25.13
C LEU A 918 -36.41 15.75 25.20
N ALA A 919 -36.87 15.10 24.12
CA ALA A 919 -38.11 14.35 24.07
C ALA A 919 -37.80 12.86 24.21
N LEU A 920 -38.34 12.23 25.26
CA LEU A 920 -38.24 10.79 25.44
C LEU A 920 -39.35 10.13 24.63
N ASP A 921 -39.00 9.40 23.57
CA ASP A 921 -39.95 8.49 22.96
C ASP A 921 -39.99 7.23 23.82
N GLY A 922 -41.17 6.64 24.04
CA GLY A 922 -41.52 5.71 25.13
C GLY A 922 -40.79 4.35 25.17
N VAL A 923 -39.58 4.29 24.64
CA VAL A 923 -38.74 3.11 24.37
C VAL A 923 -37.69 2.88 25.46
N LEU A 924 -37.42 3.82 26.38
CA LEU A 924 -36.53 3.56 27.52
C LEU A 924 -37.19 2.55 28.49
N PRO A 925 -36.76 1.27 28.51
CA PRO A 925 -37.46 0.26 29.28
C PRO A 925 -37.23 0.47 30.78
N GLY A 926 -38.32 0.66 31.53
CA GLY A 926 -38.30 0.57 33.00
C GLY A 926 -38.25 1.89 33.79
N LEU A 927 -38.38 3.06 33.14
CA LEU A 927 -38.30 4.35 33.84
C LEU A 927 -39.54 5.26 33.57
N PRO A 928 -40.36 5.58 34.58
CA PRO A 928 -41.41 6.59 34.46
C PRO A 928 -40.78 7.99 34.29
N PRO A 929 -41.13 8.78 33.24
CA PRO A 929 -40.50 10.09 32.98
C PRO A 929 -40.58 11.10 34.13
N ASP A 930 -41.60 10.97 34.98
CA ASP A 930 -41.86 11.82 36.15
C ASP A 930 -40.94 11.52 37.35
N GLU A 931 -40.23 10.39 37.34
CA GLU A 931 -39.29 9.98 38.39
C GLU A 931 -37.82 10.10 37.97
N MET A 932 -37.54 10.60 36.76
CA MET A 932 -36.19 10.69 36.20
C MET A 932 -35.51 12.04 36.45
N THR A 933 -34.20 12.01 36.70
CA THR A 933 -33.34 13.20 36.74
C THR A 933 -32.28 13.11 35.64
N ILE A 934 -32.04 14.22 34.94
CA ILE A 934 -30.91 14.35 34.01
C ILE A 934 -29.74 14.98 34.78
N SER A 935 -28.60 14.32 34.80
CA SER A 935 -27.36 14.89 35.32
C SER A 935 -26.28 14.92 34.24
N ALA A 936 -25.54 16.03 34.17
CA ALA A 936 -24.29 16.09 33.44
C ALA A 936 -23.16 15.89 34.48
N PRO A 937 -22.42 14.76 34.49
CA PRO A 937 -21.26 14.63 35.37
C PRO A 937 -20.15 15.61 34.95
N GLU A 938 -19.31 16.04 35.89
CA GLU A 938 -18.09 16.79 35.55
C GLU A 938 -17.11 15.86 34.84
N ILE A 939 -16.60 16.30 33.69
CA ILE A 939 -15.57 15.61 32.90
C ILE A 939 -14.54 16.67 32.49
N ALA A 940 -13.32 16.55 32.99
CA ALA A 940 -12.27 17.52 32.74
C ALA A 940 -12.03 17.72 31.24
N GLY A 941 -11.97 18.99 30.80
CA GLY A 941 -11.81 19.36 29.39
C GLY A 941 -13.06 19.19 28.51
N PHE A 942 -14.10 18.49 28.98
CA PHE A 942 -15.29 18.17 28.18
C PHE A 942 -16.55 18.91 28.65
N GLN A 943 -16.90 18.85 29.95
CA GLN A 943 -18.08 19.54 30.50
C GLN A 943 -18.01 19.79 32.02
N PRO A 944 -18.62 20.86 32.54
CA PRO A 944 -18.86 21.03 33.97
C PRO A 944 -20.07 20.21 34.45
N ALA A 945 -20.14 19.94 35.76
CA ALA A 945 -21.32 19.30 36.35
C ALA A 945 -22.58 20.18 36.24
N ALA A 946 -23.71 19.56 35.89
CA ALA A 946 -25.03 20.21 35.86
C ALA A 946 -26.16 19.22 36.14
N ARG A 947 -27.37 19.73 36.39
CA ARG A 947 -28.60 18.94 36.54
C ARG A 947 -29.74 19.64 35.81
N TYR A 948 -30.60 18.85 35.18
CA TYR A 948 -31.76 19.31 34.42
C TYR A 948 -32.97 18.44 34.75
N ARG A 949 -34.17 19.00 34.62
CA ARG A 949 -35.42 18.22 34.58
C ARG A 949 -35.76 17.80 33.16
N ILE A 950 -36.58 16.76 33.01
CA ILE A 950 -37.17 16.42 31.70
C ILE A 950 -37.93 17.64 31.16
N GLY A 951 -37.68 17.99 29.89
CA GLY A 951 -38.26 19.15 29.21
C GLY A 951 -37.65 20.51 29.60
N GLU A 952 -36.67 20.55 30.51
CA GLU A 952 -35.90 21.78 30.77
C GLU A 952 -34.93 22.04 29.62
N PRO A 953 -34.89 23.26 29.05
CA PRO A 953 -33.94 23.60 28.00
C PRO A 953 -32.48 23.47 28.47
N ILE A 954 -31.66 22.79 27.68
CA ILE A 954 -30.25 22.54 27.95
C ILE A 954 -29.42 23.48 27.07
N PRO A 955 -28.60 24.38 27.63
CA PRO A 955 -27.78 25.29 26.85
C PRO A 955 -26.57 24.57 26.24
N ILE A 956 -26.40 24.72 24.92
CA ILE A 956 -25.34 24.15 24.10
C ILE A 956 -24.67 25.25 23.27
N ALA A 957 -23.33 25.31 23.30
CA ALA A 957 -22.56 26.23 22.48
C ALA A 957 -22.29 25.65 21.07
N PRO A 958 -21.98 26.49 20.05
CA PRO A 958 -21.62 26.02 18.72
C PRO A 958 -20.47 25.00 18.77
N GLY A 959 -20.60 23.91 18.02
CA GLY A 959 -19.59 22.85 17.94
C GLY A 959 -19.35 22.09 19.25
N ARG A 960 -20.16 22.31 20.30
CA ARG A 960 -20.04 21.64 21.60
C ARG A 960 -21.25 20.77 21.89
N GLY A 961 -21.21 20.12 23.05
CA GLY A 961 -22.18 19.13 23.45
C GLY A 961 -22.13 18.79 24.94
N ARG A 962 -22.84 17.73 25.32
CA ARG A 962 -22.88 17.18 26.68
C ARG A 962 -23.06 15.67 26.65
N LEU A 963 -22.50 15.00 27.65
CA LEU A 963 -22.80 13.64 28.03
C LEU A 963 -23.74 13.70 29.24
N LEU A 964 -24.98 13.25 29.06
CA LEU A 964 -26.06 13.38 30.03
C LEU A 964 -26.45 12.00 30.56
N HIS A 965 -26.45 11.82 31.88
CA HIS A 965 -26.88 10.60 32.55
C HIS A 965 -28.31 10.73 33.08
N LEU A 966 -29.20 9.92 32.53
CA LEU A 966 -30.60 9.75 32.88
C LEU A 966 -30.70 8.57 33.84
N HIS A 967 -31.17 8.86 35.05
CA HIS A 967 -31.28 7.88 36.13
C HIS A 967 -32.49 8.20 37.01
N ALA A 968 -32.95 7.21 37.77
CA ALA A 968 -34.01 7.41 38.76
C ALA A 968 -33.61 8.45 39.82
N ALA A 969 -34.54 9.30 40.22
CA ALA A 969 -34.31 10.27 41.29
C ALA A 969 -34.01 9.51 42.59
N SER A 970 -32.78 9.65 43.11
CA SER A 970 -32.41 9.08 44.41
C SER A 970 -33.31 9.65 45.53
N ASP A 971 -33.90 8.77 46.35
CA ASP A 971 -34.73 9.16 47.51
C ASP A 971 -34.01 10.21 48.37
N PRO A 972 -34.57 11.43 48.52
CA PRO A 972 -33.95 12.49 49.32
C PRO A 972 -33.70 12.11 50.79
N ALA A 973 -34.30 11.02 51.30
CA ALA A 973 -34.06 10.52 52.65
C ALA A 973 -32.67 9.84 52.84
N ALA A 974 -32.04 9.33 51.78
CA ALA A 974 -30.76 8.61 51.89
C ALA A 974 -29.52 9.53 51.92
N ALA A 975 -29.64 10.81 51.52
CA ALA A 975 -28.54 11.78 51.49
C ALA A 975 -28.32 12.52 52.83
N ARG A 976 -28.99 12.10 53.91
CA ARG A 976 -28.87 12.67 55.27
C ARG A 976 -28.43 11.67 56.35
N ALA A 977 -27.88 10.50 55.97
CA ALA A 977 -27.33 9.53 56.90
C ALA A 977 -25.81 9.62 57.00
#